data_AF-A0A674IE95-F1
#
_entry.id   AF-A0A674IE95-F1
#
_cell.length_a   1.000
_cell.length_b   1.000
_cell.length_c   1.000
_cell.angle_alpha   90.00
_cell.angle_beta   90.00
_cell.angle_gamma   90.00
#
_symmetry.space_group_name_H-M   'P 1'
#
loop_
_entity.id
_entity.type
_entity.pdbx_description
1 polymer ?
#
loop_
_entity_poly.entity_id
_entity_poly.type
_entity_poly.pdbx_seq_one_letter_code
_entity_poly.pdbx_strand_id
1 'polypeptide(L)'
;MRLSDETLVDIMSRFKREMHNGLSRDFNPTATVKMLPTFVRSIPDGSEKGDFIALDLGGSYFRILRVKVSHEKKQTVQMETEIYDTPEDIMHGTGTRLFDHVAECLGDFMEKQQIKDKKLPVGFTFSFPCRQSKLDEGILITWTKRFKASGVEGADVVKLLNKAIKKRGDYDADIMAVVNDTVGTMMTCGFDDQRCEVGLIIGTGTNACYMEELRHIDLVEGDEGRMCINTEWGAFGDDGSLEDIRTEFDKEIDRGSLNPGKQLKGGGDTPSTEVSLALPGNPLPQSHAFPLFHYCMVSKSFGSQDYGFTIFSYRYARRLQKTTRRLVPDSDVRFLLSESGSGKGAAMVTAVAYRLSEQHRLIDETLAEFKLTHEQLLQIKKRMRSEIEAGLRKKTHENAKVKMLPTFVRSTPDGTENGDFLALDLGGTNFRVLLVKIRSGKRRTVEMHNKIYAIPIEVMQGTGEELFDHIVSCISDFLDYMGIKGARLPLGFTFSFPCKQTSLDAGILLNWTKGFKATDCEGEDVVYLLREGIRRREEFDLDVVAVVNDTVGTMMTCAYEEPNCEIGLIVGTGSNACYMEEMRNVEMVEGDQGRMCVNMEWGAFGDNGCLDDIRTIYDKAVDDYSLNAGKQRYEKMISGMYLGEIVRNILIDFTKRGFLFRGQISESLKTRGIFETKFLSQIESDRLALLQVRTILQQLGLNCTCDDSIIVKMVCGAVSRRGAQVCGAGMAAVVDKIRENRGLDHLDITVGVDGTLYKLHPHFSRIMHQTVKDLAPKCNVTFLLSEDGSGKGAALITAVGCRLRDAEQN
;
A
#
# COMPACT_ATOMS: atom_id res chain seq x y z
N MET A 1 55.45 -2.68 -19.27
CA MET A 1 55.10 -3.98 -18.67
C MET A 1 54.35 -4.84 -19.70
N ARG A 2 54.46 -6.17 -19.68
CA ARG A 2 53.63 -7.09 -20.46
C ARG A 2 52.96 -8.06 -19.48
N LEU A 3 51.63 -8.08 -19.45
CA LEU A 3 50.86 -8.96 -18.56
C LEU A 3 50.69 -10.34 -19.22
N SER A 4 50.97 -11.41 -18.48
CA SER A 4 50.69 -12.78 -18.92
C SER A 4 49.21 -13.12 -18.72
N ASP A 5 48.75 -14.23 -19.31
CA ASP A 5 47.40 -14.72 -19.09
C ASP A 5 47.17 -15.10 -17.61
N GLU A 6 48.18 -15.65 -16.91
CA GLU A 6 48.04 -15.95 -15.49
C GLU A 6 47.81 -14.67 -14.66
N THR A 7 48.56 -13.60 -14.94
CA THR A 7 48.35 -12.31 -14.27
C THR A 7 46.97 -11.72 -14.56
N LEU A 8 46.48 -11.84 -15.79
CA LEU A 8 45.15 -11.35 -16.16
C LEU A 8 44.04 -12.13 -15.46
N VAL A 9 44.20 -13.45 -15.30
CA VAL A 9 43.27 -14.31 -14.55
C VAL A 9 43.26 -13.97 -13.06
N ASP A 10 44.41 -13.68 -12.47
CA ASP A 10 44.50 -13.21 -11.08
C ASP A 10 43.78 -11.86 -10.90
N ILE A 11 44.04 -10.87 -11.76
CA ILE A 11 43.34 -9.57 -11.73
C ILE A 11 41.82 -9.75 -11.87
N MET A 12 41.38 -10.65 -12.76
CA MET A 12 39.96 -10.98 -12.92
C MET A 12 39.36 -11.55 -11.62
N SER A 13 40.10 -12.41 -10.93
CA SER A 13 39.68 -13.00 -9.65
C SER A 13 39.60 -11.96 -8.53
N ARG A 14 40.57 -11.04 -8.45
CA ARG A 14 40.54 -9.91 -7.52
C ARG A 14 39.32 -9.00 -7.77
N PHE A 15 39.06 -8.66 -9.03
CA PHE A 15 37.91 -7.81 -9.38
C PHE A 15 36.58 -8.48 -9.05
N LYS A 16 36.44 -9.80 -9.27
CA LYS A 16 35.24 -10.56 -8.89
C LYS A 16 34.97 -10.46 -7.38
N ARG A 17 36.01 -10.51 -6.55
CA ARG A 17 35.87 -10.32 -5.10
C ARG A 17 35.39 -8.90 -4.77
N GLU A 18 35.94 -7.87 -5.43
CA GLU A 18 35.50 -6.50 -5.22
C GLU A 18 34.04 -6.25 -5.66
N MET A 19 33.58 -6.91 -6.73
CA MET A 19 32.16 -6.87 -7.11
C MET A 19 31.27 -7.44 -6.00
N HIS A 20 31.66 -8.58 -5.41
CA HIS A 20 30.92 -9.18 -4.29
C HIS A 20 30.91 -8.26 -3.06
N ASN A 21 32.07 -7.69 -2.72
CA ASN A 21 32.19 -6.73 -1.62
C ASN A 21 31.30 -5.49 -1.83
N GLY A 22 31.23 -4.99 -3.06
CA GLY A 22 30.42 -3.82 -3.39
C GLY A 22 28.92 -4.09 -3.33
N LEU A 23 28.45 -5.31 -3.63
CA LEU A 23 27.03 -5.67 -3.55
C LEU A 23 26.58 -6.00 -2.12
N SER A 24 27.50 -6.54 -1.31
CA SER A 24 27.22 -6.95 0.07
C SER A 24 26.99 -5.75 0.99
N ARG A 25 25.95 -5.81 1.82
CA ARG A 25 25.68 -4.78 2.83
C ARG A 25 26.81 -4.62 3.85
N ASP A 26 27.52 -5.70 4.16
CA ASP A 26 28.55 -5.74 5.19
C ASP A 26 29.86 -5.05 4.74
N PHE A 27 30.19 -5.14 3.45
CA PHE A 27 31.46 -4.65 2.90
C PHE A 27 31.32 -3.38 2.05
N ASN A 28 30.12 -3.07 1.53
CA ASN A 28 29.89 -1.91 0.67
C ASN A 28 30.42 -0.57 1.24
N PRO A 29 30.29 -0.25 2.55
CA PRO A 29 30.76 1.02 3.09
C PRO A 29 32.26 1.29 2.84
N THR A 30 33.08 0.23 2.78
CA THR A 30 34.53 0.31 2.56
C THR A 30 34.98 -0.19 1.19
N ALA A 31 34.09 -0.77 0.39
CA ALA A 31 34.43 -1.29 -0.94
C ALA A 31 34.92 -0.17 -1.89
N THR A 32 35.95 -0.45 -2.69
CA THR A 32 36.45 0.49 -3.71
C THR A 32 35.57 0.47 -4.95
N VAL A 33 35.20 -0.73 -5.42
CA VAL A 33 34.21 -0.94 -6.48
C VAL A 33 32.82 -0.80 -5.88
N LYS A 34 32.11 0.28 -6.22
CA LYS A 34 30.91 0.72 -5.49
C LYS A 34 29.64 -0.06 -5.80
N MET A 35 29.56 -0.69 -6.97
CA MET A 35 28.41 -1.52 -7.39
C MET A 35 27.07 -0.81 -7.17
N LEU A 36 26.95 0.40 -7.73
CA LEU A 36 25.85 1.33 -7.49
C LEU A 36 24.56 0.85 -8.17
N PRO A 37 23.45 0.72 -7.43
CA PRO A 37 22.13 0.49 -8.01
C PRO A 37 21.68 1.64 -8.91
N THR A 38 21.19 1.33 -10.11
CA THR A 38 20.77 2.34 -11.11
C THR A 38 19.26 2.52 -11.21
N PHE A 39 18.48 1.65 -10.55
CA PHE A 39 17.02 1.56 -10.65
C PHE A 39 16.47 1.22 -12.05
N VAL A 40 17.33 0.87 -13.01
CA VAL A 40 16.91 0.35 -14.31
C VAL A 40 16.79 -1.18 -14.23
N ARG A 41 15.57 -1.70 -14.34
CA ARG A 41 15.25 -3.13 -14.08
C ARG A 41 15.22 -4.03 -15.33
N SER A 42 15.17 -3.45 -16.52
CA SER A 42 15.19 -4.19 -17.78
C SER A 42 15.76 -3.34 -18.90
N ILE A 43 16.24 -4.00 -19.95
CA ILE A 43 16.48 -3.37 -21.25
C ILE A 43 15.14 -3.01 -21.93
N PRO A 44 15.17 -2.20 -23.01
CA PRO A 44 13.95 -1.83 -23.72
C PRO A 44 13.21 -3.05 -24.26
N ASP A 45 11.89 -3.12 -24.06
CA ASP A 45 11.06 -4.27 -24.45
C ASP A 45 10.28 -4.03 -25.75
N GLY A 46 10.40 -2.83 -26.30
CA GLY A 46 9.74 -2.41 -27.51
C GLY A 46 8.40 -1.73 -27.29
N SER A 47 7.95 -1.52 -26.04
CA SER A 47 6.74 -0.76 -25.70
C SER A 47 6.97 0.75 -25.58
N GLU A 48 8.23 1.19 -25.64
CA GLU A 48 8.61 2.59 -25.50
C GLU A 48 8.09 3.42 -26.68
N LYS A 49 7.50 4.57 -26.37
CA LYS A 49 6.99 5.53 -27.35
C LYS A 49 6.95 6.93 -26.75
N GLY A 50 7.17 7.95 -27.57
CA GLY A 50 7.10 9.35 -27.15
C GLY A 50 8.13 10.25 -27.82
N ASP A 51 8.19 11.49 -27.36
CA ASP A 51 9.13 12.53 -27.78
C ASP A 51 9.86 13.01 -26.52
N PHE A 52 11.18 12.85 -26.49
CA PHE A 52 11.99 13.02 -25.28
C PHE A 52 13.20 13.90 -25.55
N ILE A 53 13.70 14.57 -24.52
CA ILE A 53 15.01 15.22 -24.55
C ILE A 53 16.00 14.36 -23.77
N ALA A 54 17.23 14.23 -24.27
CA ALA A 54 18.31 13.56 -23.56
C ALA A 54 19.53 14.50 -23.45
N LEU A 55 20.00 14.72 -22.23
CA LEU A 55 21.24 15.43 -21.93
C LEU A 55 22.38 14.40 -21.78
N ASP A 56 23.57 14.66 -22.33
CA ASP A 56 24.76 13.80 -22.22
C ASP A 56 25.97 14.60 -21.74
N LEU A 57 26.22 14.60 -20.42
CA LEU A 57 27.28 15.37 -19.76
C LEU A 57 28.30 14.45 -19.06
N GLY A 58 29.59 14.77 -19.21
CA GLY A 58 30.70 14.06 -18.55
C GLY A 58 31.55 13.19 -19.47
N GLY A 59 31.25 13.18 -20.78
CA GLY A 59 32.12 12.68 -21.83
C GLY A 59 33.04 13.77 -22.40
N SER A 60 33.57 13.54 -23.61
CA SER A 60 34.44 14.51 -24.30
C SER A 60 33.69 15.75 -24.80
N TYR A 61 32.39 15.64 -25.02
CA TYR A 61 31.52 16.72 -25.50
C TYR A 61 30.21 16.67 -24.72
N PHE A 62 29.66 17.83 -24.39
CA PHE A 62 28.29 17.94 -23.88
C PHE A 62 27.33 17.91 -25.07
N ARG A 63 26.34 16.99 -25.04
CA ARG A 63 25.34 16.87 -26.11
C ARG A 63 23.94 17.00 -25.56
N ILE A 64 23.06 17.56 -26.39
CA ILE A 64 21.62 17.55 -26.17
C ILE A 64 20.98 16.88 -27.38
N LEU A 65 20.09 15.94 -27.11
CA LEU A 65 19.39 15.17 -28.12
C LEU A 65 17.89 15.31 -27.96
N ARG A 66 17.17 15.31 -29.08
CA ARG A 66 15.74 15.03 -29.12
C ARG A 66 15.54 13.65 -29.72
N VAL A 67 14.84 12.79 -29.01
CA VAL A 67 14.63 11.39 -29.39
C VAL A 67 13.14 11.13 -29.50
N LYS A 68 12.67 10.82 -30.71
CA LYS A 68 11.29 10.43 -30.98
C LYS A 68 11.22 8.94 -31.24
N VAL A 69 10.38 8.24 -30.49
CA VAL A 69 10.16 6.80 -30.59
C VAL A 69 8.72 6.55 -31.02
N SER A 70 8.52 5.90 -32.18
CA SER A 70 7.19 5.68 -32.75
C SER A 70 6.93 4.22 -33.13
N HIS A 71 5.65 3.86 -33.24
CA HIS A 71 5.15 2.48 -33.45
C HIS A 71 4.53 2.25 -34.84
N GLU A 72 4.98 2.94 -35.89
CA GLU A 72 4.46 2.68 -37.24
C GLU A 72 5.07 1.41 -37.86
N LYS A 73 4.40 0.26 -37.68
CA LYS A 73 4.70 -1.09 -38.23
C LYS A 73 6.00 -1.76 -37.74
N LYS A 74 7.05 -1.01 -37.41
CA LYS A 74 8.25 -1.39 -36.63
C LYS A 74 8.64 -0.19 -35.76
N GLN A 75 9.22 -0.42 -34.59
CA GLN A 75 9.65 0.66 -33.70
C GLN A 75 10.73 1.48 -34.43
N THR A 76 10.47 2.75 -34.72
CA THR A 76 11.42 3.65 -35.37
C THR A 76 11.86 4.73 -34.39
N VAL A 77 13.15 5.06 -34.42
CA VAL A 77 13.76 6.09 -33.59
C VAL A 77 14.30 7.19 -34.49
N GLN A 78 13.82 8.41 -34.30
CA GLN A 78 14.37 9.61 -34.93
C GLN A 78 15.15 10.40 -33.88
N MET A 79 16.36 10.82 -34.24
CA MET A 79 17.26 11.53 -33.32
C MET A 79 17.80 12.79 -33.97
N GLU A 80 17.66 13.91 -33.27
CA GLU A 80 18.29 15.19 -33.58
C GLU A 80 19.30 15.47 -32.46
N THR A 81 20.52 15.91 -32.77
CA THR A 81 21.59 16.10 -31.77
C THR A 81 22.32 17.40 -32.02
N GLU A 82 22.64 18.11 -30.93
CA GLU A 82 23.49 19.29 -30.94
C GLU A 82 24.62 19.13 -29.91
N ILE A 83 25.80 19.63 -30.26
CA ILE A 83 26.99 19.61 -29.40
C ILE A 83 27.21 21.02 -28.87
N TYR A 84 27.35 21.14 -27.56
CA TYR A 84 27.63 22.39 -26.89
C TYR A 84 29.04 22.36 -26.31
N ASP A 85 29.78 23.45 -26.51
CA ASP A 85 31.08 23.61 -25.88
C ASP A 85 30.90 23.76 -24.36
N THR A 86 31.84 23.22 -23.59
CA THR A 86 31.86 23.34 -22.13
C THR A 86 33.24 23.82 -21.72
N PRO A 87 33.43 25.15 -21.62
CA PRO A 87 34.73 25.75 -21.31
C PRO A 87 35.35 25.22 -20.01
N GLU A 88 36.67 25.22 -19.94
CA GLU A 88 37.41 24.68 -18.79
C GLU A 88 37.12 25.45 -17.49
N ASP A 89 36.85 26.76 -17.56
CA ASP A 89 36.45 27.57 -16.42
C ASP A 89 35.03 27.24 -15.90
N ILE A 90 34.18 26.63 -16.73
CA ILE A 90 32.89 26.08 -16.33
C ILE A 90 33.08 24.70 -15.67
N MET A 91 33.90 23.83 -16.27
CA MET A 91 34.19 22.48 -15.72
C MET A 91 34.88 22.52 -14.35
N HIS A 92 35.75 23.51 -14.11
CA HIS A 92 36.48 23.72 -12.85
C HIS A 92 35.88 24.82 -11.96
N GLY A 93 34.72 25.39 -12.35
CA GLY A 93 34.10 26.52 -11.65
C GLY A 93 33.28 26.13 -10.43
N THR A 94 32.11 26.77 -10.31
CA THR A 94 31.11 26.41 -9.27
C THR A 94 30.01 25.57 -9.89
N GLY A 95 29.37 24.72 -9.08
CA GLY A 95 28.21 23.94 -9.49
C GLY A 95 27.09 24.81 -10.05
N THR A 96 26.85 25.98 -9.45
CA THR A 96 25.88 26.95 -9.96
C THR A 96 26.21 27.38 -11.40
N ARG A 97 27.48 27.73 -11.69
CA ARG A 97 27.89 28.11 -13.06
C ARG A 97 27.75 26.94 -14.04
N LEU A 98 28.11 25.73 -13.62
CA LEU A 98 27.97 24.53 -14.45
C LEU A 98 26.50 24.25 -14.81
N PHE A 99 25.60 24.23 -13.84
CA PHE A 99 24.18 23.94 -14.10
C PHE A 99 23.44 25.11 -14.76
N ASP A 100 23.84 26.37 -14.52
CA ASP A 100 23.36 27.52 -15.29
C ASP A 100 23.74 27.38 -16.78
N HIS A 101 24.97 26.96 -17.09
CA HIS A 101 25.43 26.67 -18.46
C HIS A 101 24.62 25.54 -19.10
N VAL A 102 24.41 24.43 -18.38
CA VAL A 102 23.59 23.30 -18.88
C VAL A 102 22.15 23.76 -19.17
N ALA A 103 21.55 24.55 -18.29
CA ALA A 103 20.21 25.09 -18.47
C ALA A 103 20.14 26.10 -19.63
N GLU A 104 21.21 26.86 -19.88
CA GLU A 104 21.31 27.75 -21.02
C GLU A 104 21.32 27.00 -22.35
N CYS A 105 22.20 26.00 -22.48
CA CYS A 105 22.28 25.16 -23.66
C CYS A 105 20.96 24.43 -23.93
N LEU A 106 20.29 23.93 -22.89
CA LEU A 106 18.98 23.29 -23.03
C LEU A 106 17.91 24.28 -23.53
N GLY A 107 17.89 25.51 -23.00
CA GLY A 107 16.98 26.55 -23.47
C GLY A 107 17.21 26.90 -24.94
N ASP A 108 18.46 27.10 -25.35
CA ASP A 108 18.84 27.34 -26.74
C ASP A 108 18.44 26.19 -27.68
N PHE A 109 18.69 24.94 -27.27
CA PHE A 109 18.27 23.75 -28.03
C PHE A 109 16.75 23.71 -28.22
N MET A 110 15.99 23.91 -27.14
CA MET A 110 14.52 23.88 -27.20
C MET A 110 13.95 25.02 -28.06
N GLU A 111 14.62 26.16 -28.11
CA GLU A 111 14.25 27.29 -28.96
C GLU A 111 14.49 26.99 -30.44
N LYS A 112 15.69 26.51 -30.79
CA LYS A 112 16.04 26.09 -32.16
C LYS A 112 15.11 25.00 -32.68
N GLN A 113 14.70 24.08 -31.80
CA GLN A 113 13.80 22.98 -32.14
C GLN A 113 12.30 23.36 -32.06
N GLN A 114 11.97 24.59 -31.64
CA GLN A 114 10.59 25.06 -31.46
C GLN A 114 9.75 24.13 -30.57
N ILE A 115 10.29 23.82 -29.38
CA ILE A 115 9.68 22.90 -28.40
C ILE A 115 9.65 23.47 -26.98
N LYS A 116 9.95 24.76 -26.78
CA LYS A 116 9.88 25.42 -25.46
C LYS A 116 8.48 25.37 -24.83
N ASP A 117 7.44 25.34 -25.66
CA ASP A 117 6.03 25.22 -25.27
C ASP A 117 5.64 23.77 -24.92
N LYS A 118 6.49 22.79 -25.25
CA LYS A 118 6.23 21.37 -25.00
C LYS A 118 6.90 20.94 -23.70
N LYS A 119 6.11 20.36 -22.79
CA LYS A 119 6.60 19.70 -21.57
C LYS A 119 7.14 18.32 -21.91
N LEU A 120 8.27 18.27 -22.61
CA LEU A 120 8.91 17.01 -22.98
C LEU A 120 9.65 16.41 -21.78
N PRO A 121 9.52 15.10 -21.52
CA PRO A 121 10.31 14.44 -20.48
C PRO A 121 11.80 14.44 -20.84
N VAL A 122 12.64 14.69 -19.84
CA VAL A 122 14.09 14.82 -19.99
C VAL A 122 14.80 13.68 -19.29
N GLY A 123 15.64 12.97 -20.04
CA GLY A 123 16.62 12.03 -19.51
C GLY A 123 17.99 12.70 -19.38
N PHE A 124 18.68 12.45 -18.27
CA PHE A 124 19.99 13.01 -18.02
C PHE A 124 21.05 11.91 -17.94
N THR A 125 21.81 11.73 -19.01
CA THR A 125 23.05 10.96 -18.95
C THR A 125 24.10 11.80 -18.24
N PHE A 126 24.48 11.37 -17.05
CA PHE A 126 25.47 12.04 -16.21
C PHE A 126 26.57 11.03 -15.85
N SER A 127 27.70 11.14 -16.53
CA SER A 127 28.75 10.11 -16.56
C SER A 127 29.69 10.14 -15.34
N PHE A 128 29.13 10.18 -14.14
CA PHE A 128 29.85 10.24 -12.87
C PHE A 128 29.23 9.29 -11.83
N PRO A 129 30.00 8.87 -10.81
CA PRO A 129 29.49 8.02 -9.74
C PRO A 129 28.38 8.74 -8.97
N CYS A 130 27.15 8.25 -9.05
CA CYS A 130 26.00 8.82 -8.36
C CYS A 130 25.34 7.79 -7.46
N ARG A 131 25.03 8.18 -6.23
CA ARG A 131 24.13 7.42 -5.36
C ARG A 131 22.70 7.79 -5.73
N GLN A 132 21.86 6.78 -5.95
CA GLN A 132 20.45 6.95 -6.31
C GLN A 132 19.60 6.15 -5.34
N SER A 133 18.42 6.66 -4.99
CA SER A 133 17.35 5.89 -4.34
C SER A 133 16.13 5.68 -5.25
N LYS A 134 16.12 6.34 -6.42
CA LYS A 134 15.09 6.33 -7.46
C LYS A 134 15.67 6.91 -8.76
N LEU A 135 14.98 6.71 -9.89
CA LEU A 135 15.48 7.10 -11.23
C LEU A 135 15.68 8.61 -11.40
N ASP A 136 14.82 9.44 -10.80
CA ASP A 136 14.83 10.91 -10.90
C ASP A 136 15.71 11.58 -9.82
N GLU A 137 16.67 10.85 -9.26
CA GLU A 137 17.63 11.34 -8.26
C GLU A 137 19.05 10.92 -8.63
N GLY A 138 20.02 11.82 -8.45
CA GLY A 138 21.44 11.49 -8.62
C GLY A 138 22.32 12.30 -7.68
N ILE A 139 22.68 11.73 -6.52
CA ILE A 139 23.60 12.37 -5.58
C ILE A 139 25.03 12.09 -6.04
N LEU A 140 25.72 13.11 -6.54
CA LEU A 140 27.11 12.96 -6.98
C LEU A 140 27.98 12.51 -5.80
N ILE A 141 28.68 11.38 -5.93
CA ILE A 141 29.59 10.88 -4.90
C ILE A 141 30.90 11.64 -4.97
N THR A 142 31.51 11.66 -6.16
CA THR A 142 32.75 12.38 -6.41
C THR A 142 32.91 12.66 -7.89
N TRP A 143 33.56 13.78 -8.22
CA TRP A 143 33.95 14.06 -9.59
C TRP A 143 35.08 13.13 -10.07
N THR A 144 35.08 12.86 -11.36
CA THR A 144 36.13 12.10 -12.06
C THR A 144 36.44 12.79 -13.40
N LYS A 145 37.47 12.31 -14.10
CA LYS A 145 37.88 12.86 -15.41
C LYS A 145 38.28 14.35 -15.26
N ARG A 146 37.80 15.22 -16.17
CA ARG A 146 38.16 16.65 -16.24
C ARG A 146 37.22 17.59 -15.50
N PHE A 147 36.29 17.08 -14.69
CA PHE A 147 35.32 17.92 -13.99
C PHE A 147 35.74 18.11 -12.53
N LYS A 148 35.60 19.33 -12.00
CA LYS A 148 35.84 19.61 -10.57
C LYS A 148 35.02 20.81 -10.06
N ALA A 149 33.78 20.95 -10.53
CA ALA A 149 32.91 22.05 -10.10
C ALA A 149 32.56 21.96 -8.60
N SER A 150 32.85 23.02 -7.86
CA SER A 150 32.65 23.09 -6.40
C SER A 150 31.16 23.12 -6.01
N GLY A 151 30.80 22.52 -4.87
CA GLY A 151 29.43 22.54 -4.35
C GLY A 151 28.45 21.56 -5.04
N VAL A 152 28.96 20.57 -5.79
CA VAL A 152 28.15 19.52 -6.43
C VAL A 152 28.32 18.16 -5.77
N GLU A 153 29.53 17.79 -5.32
CA GLU A 153 29.75 16.53 -4.60
C GLU A 153 28.89 16.49 -3.31
N GLY A 154 28.17 15.40 -3.10
CA GLY A 154 27.18 15.24 -2.04
C GLY A 154 25.82 15.87 -2.31
N ALA A 155 25.64 16.61 -3.41
CA ALA A 155 24.37 17.21 -3.81
C ALA A 155 23.68 16.40 -4.91
N ASP A 156 22.35 16.51 -4.94
CA ASP A 156 21.50 15.92 -5.98
C ASP A 156 21.51 16.80 -7.24
N VAL A 157 22.07 16.25 -8.33
CA VAL A 157 22.27 16.99 -9.59
C VAL A 157 20.95 17.33 -10.28
N VAL A 158 19.88 16.56 -10.04
CA VAL A 158 18.54 16.87 -10.56
C VAL A 158 18.00 18.13 -9.91
N LYS A 159 18.14 18.27 -8.58
CA LYS A 159 17.74 19.49 -7.86
C LYS A 159 18.56 20.70 -8.29
N LEU A 160 19.86 20.53 -8.54
CA LEU A 160 20.71 21.62 -9.01
C LEU A 160 20.31 22.09 -10.41
N LEU A 161 20.05 21.16 -11.33
CA LEU A 161 19.60 21.50 -12.68
C LEU A 161 18.19 22.12 -12.69
N ASN A 162 17.24 21.55 -11.93
CA ASN A 162 15.91 22.14 -11.76
C ASN A 162 15.96 23.56 -11.18
N LYS A 163 16.90 23.82 -10.24
CA LYS A 163 17.12 25.16 -9.71
C LYS A 163 17.64 26.13 -10.78
N ALA A 164 18.56 25.70 -11.64
CA ALA A 164 19.08 26.51 -12.74
C ALA A 164 18.02 26.81 -13.81
N ILE A 165 17.23 25.80 -14.21
CA ILE A 165 16.09 25.96 -15.12
C ILE A 165 15.07 26.96 -14.55
N LYS A 166 14.67 26.77 -13.28
CA LYS A 166 13.73 27.67 -12.60
C LYS A 166 14.27 29.11 -12.47
N LYS A 167 15.59 29.27 -12.27
CA LYS A 167 16.24 30.59 -12.22
C LYS A 167 16.16 31.32 -13.57
N ARG A 168 16.22 30.60 -14.69
CA ARG A 168 16.04 31.20 -16.02
C ARG A 168 14.59 31.58 -16.29
N GLY A 169 13.66 30.65 -16.05
CA GLY A 169 12.21 30.88 -16.19
C GLY A 169 11.69 31.01 -17.64
N ASP A 170 12.50 30.66 -18.65
CA ASP A 170 12.14 30.78 -20.07
C ASP A 170 11.57 29.48 -20.69
N TYR A 171 11.58 28.36 -19.96
CA TYR A 171 10.93 27.09 -20.32
C TYR A 171 10.74 26.19 -19.08
N ASP A 172 9.91 25.15 -19.22
CA ASP A 172 9.74 24.07 -18.25
C ASP A 172 10.40 22.79 -18.78
N ALA A 173 11.11 22.04 -17.92
CA ALA A 173 11.68 20.74 -18.25
C ALA A 173 11.48 19.78 -17.08
N ASP A 174 11.05 18.55 -17.40
CA ASP A 174 10.73 17.54 -16.40
C ASP A 174 11.77 16.42 -16.43
N ILE A 175 12.71 16.45 -15.48
CA ILE A 175 13.82 15.50 -15.43
C ILE A 175 13.33 14.20 -14.78
N MET A 176 13.04 13.22 -15.62
CA MET A 176 12.43 11.95 -15.21
C MET A 176 13.45 10.87 -14.84
N ALA A 177 14.68 10.97 -15.34
CA ALA A 177 15.71 9.96 -15.12
C ALA A 177 17.12 10.54 -15.17
N VAL A 178 17.98 10.07 -14.27
CA VAL A 178 19.44 10.22 -14.35
C VAL A 178 20.06 8.85 -14.53
N VAL A 179 20.90 8.70 -15.56
CA VAL A 179 21.60 7.45 -15.87
C VAL A 179 23.07 7.68 -16.11
N ASN A 180 23.89 6.68 -15.79
CA ASN A 180 25.29 6.67 -16.21
C ASN A 180 25.39 6.41 -17.73
N ASP A 181 26.48 6.83 -18.36
CA ASP A 181 26.72 6.60 -19.80
C ASP A 181 26.87 5.11 -20.14
N THR A 182 27.38 4.30 -19.22
CA THR A 182 27.37 2.83 -19.36
C THR A 182 25.94 2.30 -19.47
N VAL A 183 25.03 2.75 -18.60
CA VAL A 183 23.61 2.35 -18.59
C VAL A 183 22.92 2.80 -19.86
N GLY A 184 23.09 4.07 -20.25
CA GLY A 184 22.57 4.59 -21.52
C GLY A 184 23.09 3.82 -22.73
N THR A 185 24.34 3.37 -22.71
CA THR A 185 24.93 2.53 -23.77
C THR A 185 24.32 1.12 -23.79
N MET A 186 24.16 0.48 -22.63
CA MET A 186 23.50 -0.82 -22.52
C MET A 186 22.06 -0.75 -23.04
N MET A 187 21.31 0.28 -22.67
CA MET A 187 19.93 0.48 -23.10
C MET A 187 19.82 0.76 -24.60
N THR A 188 20.75 1.55 -25.14
CA THR A 188 20.82 1.84 -26.58
C THR A 188 20.98 0.56 -27.40
N CYS A 189 21.90 -0.31 -27.00
CA CYS A 189 22.15 -1.55 -27.72
C CYS A 189 21.15 -2.65 -27.36
N GLY A 190 20.58 -2.65 -26.15
CA GLY A 190 19.50 -3.54 -25.75
C GLY A 190 18.23 -3.34 -26.58
N PHE A 191 17.99 -2.11 -27.04
CA PHE A 191 16.94 -1.83 -28.02
C PHE A 191 17.15 -2.61 -29.33
N ASP A 192 18.40 -2.75 -29.78
CA ASP A 192 18.73 -3.40 -31.06
C ASP A 192 19.01 -4.92 -30.92
N ASP A 193 19.48 -5.37 -29.74
CA ASP A 193 19.72 -6.79 -29.41
C ASP A 193 19.29 -7.08 -27.97
N GLN A 194 18.21 -7.87 -27.84
CA GLN A 194 17.61 -8.27 -26.56
C GLN A 194 18.51 -9.17 -25.69
N ARG A 195 19.70 -9.55 -26.17
CA ARG A 195 20.72 -10.27 -25.38
C ARG A 195 21.75 -9.34 -24.75
N CYS A 196 21.57 -8.02 -24.84
CA CYS A 196 22.45 -7.05 -24.22
C CYS A 196 22.27 -7.04 -22.70
N GLU A 197 23.34 -7.36 -21.97
CA GLU A 197 23.34 -7.37 -20.50
C GLU A 197 24.49 -6.56 -19.90
N VAL A 198 25.34 -5.95 -20.74
CA VAL A 198 26.53 -5.20 -20.33
C VAL A 198 26.67 -3.93 -21.16
N GLY A 199 26.78 -2.78 -20.48
CA GLY A 199 27.20 -1.52 -21.08
C GLY A 199 28.64 -1.21 -20.71
N LEU A 200 29.51 -1.00 -21.69
CA LEU A 200 30.94 -0.74 -21.47
C LEU A 200 31.37 0.57 -22.13
N ILE A 201 32.05 1.41 -21.36
CA ILE A 201 32.63 2.67 -21.81
C ILE A 201 34.14 2.56 -21.76
N ILE A 202 34.79 2.85 -22.88
CA ILE A 202 36.25 3.00 -22.99
C ILE A 202 36.50 4.28 -23.80
N GLY A 203 36.66 5.42 -23.11
CA GLY A 203 36.84 6.74 -23.71
C GLY A 203 37.65 7.66 -22.79
N THR A 204 37.16 8.88 -22.54
CA THR A 204 37.79 9.83 -21.58
C THR A 204 37.93 9.23 -20.17
N GLY A 205 37.05 8.30 -19.81
CA GLY A 205 37.26 7.38 -18.70
C GLY A 205 36.86 5.97 -19.11
N THR A 206 36.97 5.01 -18.19
CA THR A 206 36.49 3.65 -18.38
C THR A 206 35.54 3.23 -17.28
N ASN A 207 34.42 2.63 -17.65
CA ASN A 207 33.43 2.08 -16.71
C ASN A 207 32.63 0.95 -17.37
N ALA A 208 31.98 0.12 -16.55
CA ALA A 208 31.03 -0.87 -17.01
C ALA A 208 29.79 -0.95 -16.10
N CYS A 209 28.66 -1.28 -16.70
CA CYS A 209 27.45 -1.69 -15.99
C CYS A 209 26.97 -3.04 -16.51
N TYR A 210 26.19 -3.76 -15.71
CA TYR A 210 25.60 -5.03 -16.14
C TYR A 210 24.29 -5.31 -15.41
N MET A 211 23.46 -6.22 -15.95
CA MET A 211 22.25 -6.69 -15.28
C MET A 211 22.58 -7.73 -14.19
N GLU A 212 22.29 -7.41 -12.93
CA GLU A 212 22.46 -8.29 -11.77
C GLU A 212 21.09 -8.78 -11.26
N GLU A 213 21.06 -9.98 -10.67
CA GLU A 213 19.86 -10.51 -10.02
C GLU A 213 19.54 -9.72 -8.75
N LEU A 214 18.27 -9.31 -8.57
CA LEU A 214 17.89 -8.43 -7.46
C LEU A 214 18.21 -9.04 -6.09
N ARG A 215 18.09 -10.37 -5.96
CA ARG A 215 18.46 -11.15 -4.76
C ARG A 215 19.93 -11.08 -4.36
N HIS A 216 20.82 -10.57 -5.21
CA HIS A 216 22.25 -10.37 -4.89
C HIS A 216 22.56 -8.92 -4.51
N ILE A 217 21.58 -8.01 -4.53
CA ILE A 217 21.78 -6.59 -4.29
C ILE A 217 21.24 -6.24 -2.89
N ASP A 218 22.05 -6.47 -1.85
CA ASP A 218 21.60 -6.30 -0.45
C ASP A 218 21.19 -4.86 -0.10
N LEU A 219 21.60 -3.89 -0.91
CA LEU A 219 21.34 -2.46 -0.73
C LEU A 219 19.97 -2.02 -1.26
N VAL A 220 19.24 -2.90 -1.97
CA VAL A 220 17.91 -2.63 -2.52
C VAL A 220 16.93 -3.66 -1.97
N GLU A 221 15.77 -3.21 -1.50
CA GLU A 221 14.74 -4.13 -1.02
C GLU A 221 14.02 -4.81 -2.19
N GLY A 222 14.00 -6.15 -2.18
CA GLY A 222 13.33 -6.99 -3.18
C GLY A 222 14.17 -8.19 -3.62
N ASP A 223 13.52 -9.23 -4.15
CA ASP A 223 14.18 -10.48 -4.57
C ASP A 223 13.81 -10.92 -6.00
N GLU A 224 12.92 -10.20 -6.69
CA GLU A 224 12.43 -10.54 -8.01
C GLU A 224 13.10 -9.74 -9.14
N GLY A 225 13.41 -10.45 -10.22
CA GLY A 225 13.91 -9.84 -11.44
C GLY A 225 15.35 -9.37 -11.29
N ARG A 226 15.70 -8.35 -12.07
CA ARG A 226 17.08 -7.90 -12.22
C ARG A 226 17.15 -6.39 -12.10
N MET A 227 18.33 -5.88 -11.83
CA MET A 227 18.63 -4.45 -11.86
C MET A 227 20.00 -4.23 -12.46
N CYS A 228 20.13 -3.19 -13.28
CA CYS A 228 21.42 -2.77 -13.79
C CYS A 228 22.26 -2.19 -12.63
N ILE A 229 23.48 -2.70 -12.49
CA ILE A 229 24.47 -2.22 -11.54
C ILE A 229 25.55 -1.47 -12.29
N ASN A 230 25.82 -0.25 -11.86
CA ASN A 230 26.97 0.52 -12.29
C ASN A 230 28.17 0.16 -11.40
N THR A 231 29.18 -0.50 -11.96
CA THR A 231 30.31 -1.02 -11.17
C THR A 231 31.18 0.08 -10.58
N GLU A 232 31.32 1.21 -11.30
CA GLU A 232 32.34 2.23 -11.04
C GLU A 232 33.75 1.61 -10.91
N TRP A 233 34.08 0.70 -11.84
CA TRP A 233 35.31 -0.09 -11.76
C TRP A 233 36.61 0.72 -11.90
N GLY A 234 36.51 2.03 -12.18
CA GLY A 234 37.66 2.92 -12.33
C GLY A 234 38.44 3.04 -11.03
N ALA A 235 37.74 2.92 -9.89
CA ALA A 235 38.28 2.96 -8.54
C ALA A 235 38.91 1.63 -8.08
N PHE A 236 38.88 0.59 -8.92
CA PHE A 236 39.50 -0.68 -8.56
C PHE A 236 41.02 -0.49 -8.41
N GLY A 237 41.54 -0.84 -7.24
CA GLY A 237 42.94 -0.64 -6.87
C GLY A 237 43.20 0.59 -5.99
N ASP A 238 42.21 1.47 -5.76
CA ASP A 238 42.34 2.68 -4.92
C ASP A 238 42.70 2.37 -3.45
N ASP A 239 42.53 1.13 -3.01
CA ASP A 239 42.93 0.58 -1.71
C ASP A 239 44.34 -0.04 -1.70
N GLY A 240 45.06 0.04 -2.82
CA GLY A 240 46.37 -0.55 -3.02
C GLY A 240 46.35 -2.00 -3.52
N SER A 241 45.18 -2.58 -3.81
CA SER A 241 45.05 -3.97 -4.27
C SER A 241 45.66 -4.27 -5.66
N LEU A 242 46.09 -3.23 -6.38
CA LEU A 242 46.77 -3.31 -7.68
C LEU A 242 48.21 -2.77 -7.67
N GLU A 243 48.79 -2.47 -6.50
CA GLU A 243 50.15 -1.90 -6.44
C GLU A 243 51.23 -2.81 -7.04
N ASP A 244 51.02 -4.12 -7.03
CA ASP A 244 51.94 -5.11 -7.63
C ASP A 244 52.01 -5.04 -9.16
N ILE A 245 51.00 -4.44 -9.80
CA ILE A 245 50.95 -4.25 -11.26
C ILE A 245 51.10 -2.79 -11.70
N ARG A 246 51.08 -1.84 -10.76
CA ARG A 246 51.34 -0.42 -11.04
C ARG A 246 52.83 -0.17 -11.19
N THR A 247 53.19 0.55 -12.25
CA THR A 247 54.57 0.96 -12.50
C THR A 247 54.85 2.37 -11.98
N GLU A 248 56.11 2.78 -11.96
CA GLU A 248 56.49 4.14 -11.58
C GLU A 248 55.87 5.21 -12.50
N PHE A 249 55.63 4.88 -13.78
CA PHE A 249 54.92 5.76 -14.70
C PHE A 249 53.46 6.00 -14.27
N ASP A 250 52.78 4.95 -13.83
CA ASP A 250 51.39 5.04 -13.36
C ASP A 250 51.29 5.89 -12.08
N LYS A 251 52.30 5.79 -11.20
CA LYS A 251 52.39 6.60 -9.97
C LYS A 251 52.77 8.05 -10.24
N GLU A 252 53.53 8.33 -11.30
CA GLU A 252 53.87 9.69 -11.71
C GLU A 252 52.68 10.42 -12.32
N ILE A 253 51.92 9.75 -13.20
CA ILE A 253 50.69 10.29 -13.80
C ILE A 253 49.65 10.58 -12.71
N ASP A 254 49.44 9.63 -11.80
CA ASP A 254 48.49 9.78 -10.68
C ASP A 254 48.80 11.02 -9.82
N ARG A 255 50.08 11.25 -9.50
CA ARG A 255 50.53 12.45 -8.74
C ARG A 255 50.24 13.77 -9.45
N GLY A 256 50.19 13.79 -10.78
CA GLY A 256 49.91 14.98 -11.59
C GLY A 256 48.43 15.18 -11.96
N SER A 257 47.56 14.24 -11.59
CA SER A 257 46.14 14.26 -11.96
C SER A 257 45.29 15.19 -11.08
N LEU A 258 44.07 15.50 -11.53
CA LEU A 258 43.08 16.25 -10.75
C LEU A 258 42.61 15.53 -9.47
N ASN A 259 42.83 14.22 -9.37
CA ASN A 259 42.32 13.37 -8.30
C ASN A 259 43.34 12.30 -7.84
N PRO A 260 44.49 12.71 -7.25
CA PRO A 260 45.54 11.77 -6.86
C PRO A 260 45.07 10.68 -5.90
N GLY A 261 45.49 9.43 -6.14
CA GLY A 261 45.11 8.26 -5.35
C GLY A 261 43.68 7.78 -5.60
N LYS A 262 43.01 8.27 -6.64
CA LYS A 262 41.66 7.87 -7.04
C LYS A 262 41.59 7.50 -8.50
N GLN A 263 40.68 6.59 -8.84
CA GLN A 263 40.49 6.11 -10.21
C GLN A 263 41.78 5.49 -10.80
N LEU A 264 42.52 4.72 -9.98
CA LEU A 264 43.84 4.21 -10.34
C LEU A 264 43.84 3.26 -11.55
N LYS A 265 42.70 2.61 -11.83
CA LYS A 265 42.47 1.84 -13.08
C LYS A 265 41.82 2.67 -14.18
N GLY A 266 41.11 3.74 -13.81
CA GLY A 266 40.33 4.60 -14.71
C GLY A 266 41.16 5.54 -15.60
N GLY A 267 42.38 5.88 -15.17
CA GLY A 267 43.28 6.79 -15.86
C GLY A 267 42.78 8.23 -15.83
N GLY A 268 43.10 8.97 -14.75
CA GLY A 268 42.92 10.42 -14.72
C GLY A 268 43.82 11.08 -15.77
N ASP A 269 43.21 11.68 -16.80
CA ASP A 269 43.82 12.61 -17.76
C ASP A 269 44.71 12.09 -18.90
N THR A 270 44.73 10.80 -19.22
CA THR A 270 45.32 10.30 -20.49
C THR A 270 44.42 9.29 -21.21
N PRO A 271 44.48 9.18 -22.56
CA PRO A 271 43.86 8.07 -23.27
C PRO A 271 44.46 6.78 -22.70
N SER A 272 43.61 6.00 -22.03
CA SER A 272 43.87 4.69 -21.42
C SER A 272 45.30 4.21 -21.63
N THR A 273 46.13 4.22 -20.59
CA THR A 273 47.51 3.70 -20.63
C THR A 273 47.51 2.43 -21.48
N GLU A 274 48.13 2.53 -22.65
CA GLU A 274 48.22 1.42 -23.58
C GLU A 274 49.06 0.34 -22.88
N VAL A 275 48.40 -0.54 -22.13
CA VAL A 275 48.97 -1.83 -21.77
C VAL A 275 49.10 -2.57 -23.10
N SER A 276 50.27 -2.38 -23.69
CA SER A 276 50.70 -3.00 -24.93
C SER A 276 50.69 -4.51 -24.74
N LEU A 277 49.55 -5.14 -25.03
CA LEU A 277 49.37 -6.57 -25.17
C LEU A 277 50.20 -7.06 -26.37
N ALA A 278 51.48 -7.30 -26.14
CA ALA A 278 52.35 -8.07 -27.01
C ALA A 278 52.53 -9.47 -26.40
N LEU A 279 51.94 -10.48 -27.05
CA LEU A 279 51.97 -11.89 -26.65
C LEU A 279 52.87 -12.70 -27.58
N PRO A 280 53.67 -13.66 -27.09
CA PRO A 280 54.07 -14.83 -27.86
C PRO A 280 52.97 -15.91 -27.79
N GLY A 281 52.88 -16.72 -28.85
CA GLY A 281 51.94 -17.82 -28.95
C GLY A 281 52.43 -19.08 -28.26
N ASN A 282 51.56 -19.72 -27.48
CA ASN A 282 51.34 -21.17 -27.44
C ASN A 282 50.08 -21.48 -26.59
N PRO A 283 49.35 -22.57 -26.84
CA PRO A 283 48.09 -22.89 -26.14
C PRO A 283 48.27 -23.93 -25.02
N LEU A 284 47.34 -23.94 -24.05
CA LEU A 284 46.81 -25.03 -23.16
C LEU A 284 46.64 -24.59 -21.68
N PRO A 285 45.84 -25.26 -20.83
CA PRO A 285 44.57 -25.97 -21.04
C PRO A 285 43.42 -25.49 -20.12
N GLN A 286 42.23 -26.04 -20.38
CA GLN A 286 40.89 -25.74 -19.86
C GLN A 286 40.74 -25.80 -18.32
N SER A 287 39.93 -24.87 -17.77
CA SER A 287 39.18 -25.07 -16.54
C SER A 287 37.85 -24.30 -16.57
N HIS A 288 36.85 -24.88 -15.91
CA HIS A 288 35.41 -24.73 -16.08
C HIS A 288 34.82 -23.31 -15.91
N ALA A 289 34.12 -22.86 -16.96
CA ALA A 289 32.86 -22.11 -17.07
C ALA A 289 32.47 -21.13 -15.95
N PHE A 290 32.58 -19.84 -16.27
CA PHE A 290 32.03 -18.70 -15.53
C PHE A 290 30.69 -18.23 -16.16
N PRO A 291 29.66 -17.84 -15.38
CA PRO A 291 28.41 -17.32 -15.96
C PRO A 291 28.51 -15.86 -16.45
N LEU A 292 29.59 -15.14 -16.15
CA LEU A 292 29.67 -13.68 -16.31
C LEU A 292 29.95 -13.19 -17.74
N PHE A 293 30.14 -14.08 -18.71
CA PHE A 293 30.47 -13.68 -20.08
C PHE A 293 29.65 -14.37 -21.17
N HIS A 294 28.49 -14.94 -20.87
CA HIS A 294 27.64 -15.49 -21.93
C HIS A 294 26.99 -14.44 -22.86
N TYR A 295 27.30 -13.14 -22.73
CA TYR A 295 26.45 -12.08 -23.27
C TYR A 295 27.20 -10.91 -23.91
N CYS A 296 26.45 -10.14 -24.69
CA CYS A 296 26.95 -9.12 -25.60
C CYS A 296 27.64 -7.95 -24.86
N MET A 297 28.93 -7.69 -25.13
CA MET A 297 29.69 -6.56 -24.57
C MET A 297 29.74 -5.35 -25.51
N VAL A 298 29.28 -4.19 -25.06
CA VAL A 298 29.10 -3.02 -25.95
C VAL A 298 30.13 -1.94 -25.67
N SER A 299 30.93 -1.53 -26.65
CA SER A 299 31.95 -0.48 -26.48
C SER A 299 31.56 0.78 -27.27
N LYS A 300 31.58 1.97 -26.64
CA LYS A 300 31.53 3.27 -27.33
C LYS A 300 32.95 3.58 -27.88
N SER A 301 33.16 3.45 -29.19
CA SER A 301 34.43 3.82 -29.84
C SER A 301 34.38 5.24 -30.43
N PHE A 302 35.55 5.87 -30.50
CA PHE A 302 35.81 7.21 -31.03
C PHE A 302 35.04 7.49 -32.33
N GLY A 303 34.24 8.57 -32.30
CA GLY A 303 33.53 9.07 -33.47
C GLY A 303 34.48 9.42 -34.61
N SER A 304 34.03 9.16 -35.83
CA SER A 304 34.71 9.18 -37.11
C SER A 304 35.13 10.58 -37.64
N GLN A 305 35.47 11.54 -36.78
CA GLN A 305 35.86 12.90 -37.22
C GLN A 305 37.26 13.37 -36.81
N ASP A 306 38.04 12.57 -36.06
CA ASP A 306 39.46 12.87 -35.85
C ASP A 306 40.31 12.24 -36.97
N TYR A 307 40.64 13.05 -37.98
CA TYR A 307 41.57 12.74 -39.06
C TYR A 307 42.99 12.51 -38.51
N GLY A 308 43.23 11.36 -37.86
CA GLY A 308 44.55 10.95 -37.35
C GLY A 308 44.59 9.70 -36.43
N PHE A 309 43.48 9.34 -35.76
CA PHE A 309 43.46 8.29 -34.70
C PHE A 309 42.83 6.93 -35.11
N THR A 310 42.33 6.80 -36.33
CA THR A 310 41.52 5.66 -36.79
C THR A 310 42.26 4.31 -36.84
N ILE A 311 43.58 4.29 -37.04
CA ILE A 311 44.36 3.03 -37.11
C ILE A 311 44.66 2.43 -35.72
N PHE A 312 44.82 3.28 -34.69
CA PHE A 312 45.09 2.83 -33.31
C PHE A 312 43.82 2.28 -32.63
N SER A 313 42.67 2.91 -32.85
CA SER A 313 41.37 2.47 -32.33
C SER A 313 40.96 1.06 -32.81
N TYR A 314 41.17 0.73 -34.10
CA TYR A 314 40.80 -0.59 -34.65
C TYR A 314 41.63 -1.74 -34.05
N ARG A 315 42.93 -1.50 -33.83
CA ARG A 315 43.81 -2.49 -33.19
C ARG A 315 43.43 -2.72 -31.72
N TYR A 316 43.02 -1.68 -31.01
CA TYR A 316 42.57 -1.78 -29.62
C TYR A 316 41.34 -2.68 -29.51
N ALA A 317 40.28 -2.39 -30.26
CA ALA A 317 39.05 -3.17 -30.26
C ALA A 317 39.33 -4.65 -30.60
N ARG A 318 40.12 -4.92 -31.66
CA ARG A 318 40.46 -6.30 -32.05
C ARG A 318 41.25 -7.04 -30.97
N ARG A 319 42.19 -6.38 -30.30
CA ARG A 319 42.99 -6.97 -29.21
C ARG A 319 42.12 -7.26 -27.99
N LEU A 320 41.28 -6.30 -27.58
CA LEU A 320 40.34 -6.45 -26.48
C LEU A 320 39.45 -7.67 -26.71
N GLN A 321 38.77 -7.73 -27.86
CA GLN A 321 37.89 -8.85 -28.21
C GLN A 321 38.61 -10.19 -28.22
N LYS A 322 39.83 -10.24 -28.77
CA LYS A 322 40.64 -11.47 -28.81
C LYS A 322 41.06 -11.93 -27.42
N THR A 323 41.50 -11.01 -26.57
CA THR A 323 41.92 -11.33 -25.20
C THR A 323 40.72 -11.75 -24.35
N THR A 324 39.58 -11.05 -24.42
CA THR A 324 38.35 -11.45 -23.72
C THR A 324 37.95 -12.87 -24.09
N ARG A 325 37.83 -13.19 -25.39
CA ARG A 325 37.43 -14.54 -25.83
C ARG A 325 38.43 -15.62 -25.42
N ARG A 326 39.71 -15.27 -25.23
CA ARG A 326 40.72 -16.20 -24.73
C ARG A 326 40.62 -16.42 -23.23
N LEU A 327 40.39 -15.37 -22.45
CA LEU A 327 40.27 -15.45 -20.99
C LEU A 327 38.95 -16.08 -20.53
N VAL A 328 37.93 -16.06 -21.39
CA VAL A 328 36.61 -16.64 -21.09
C VAL A 328 36.18 -17.54 -22.26
N PRO A 329 36.80 -18.73 -22.41
CA PRO A 329 36.63 -19.58 -23.58
C PRO A 329 35.24 -20.22 -23.67
N ASP A 330 34.53 -20.34 -22.55
CA ASP A 330 33.21 -20.96 -22.48
C ASP A 330 32.05 -20.01 -22.85
N SER A 331 32.39 -18.82 -23.35
CA SER A 331 31.48 -17.69 -23.48
C SER A 331 31.46 -17.14 -24.92
N ASP A 332 30.27 -17.06 -25.52
CA ASP A 332 30.08 -16.47 -26.85
C ASP A 332 29.70 -14.99 -26.74
N VAL A 333 30.73 -14.13 -26.79
CA VAL A 333 30.57 -12.68 -26.63
C VAL A 333 30.44 -12.01 -28.00
N ARG A 334 29.25 -11.43 -28.25
CA ARG A 334 29.03 -10.45 -29.31
C ARG A 334 29.46 -9.06 -28.83
N PHE A 335 30.14 -8.28 -29.68
CA PHE A 335 30.38 -6.88 -29.39
C PHE A 335 29.55 -5.99 -30.30
N LEU A 336 28.72 -5.12 -29.73
CA LEU A 336 27.94 -4.13 -30.46
C LEU A 336 28.55 -2.74 -30.22
N LEU A 337 28.54 -1.91 -31.26
CA LEU A 337 28.95 -0.50 -31.15
C LEU A 337 27.68 0.34 -31.02
N SER A 338 27.63 1.22 -30.03
CA SER A 338 26.55 2.21 -29.94
C SER A 338 26.87 3.42 -30.83
N GLU A 339 26.33 3.44 -32.04
CA GLU A 339 26.56 4.54 -33.00
C GLU A 339 25.95 5.87 -32.55
N SER A 340 24.80 5.82 -31.88
CA SER A 340 24.08 6.99 -31.37
C SER A 340 24.49 7.43 -29.95
N GLY A 341 25.53 6.81 -29.38
CA GLY A 341 25.97 7.06 -28.01
C GLY A 341 24.93 6.66 -26.95
N SER A 342 24.93 7.37 -25.82
CA SER A 342 24.08 7.10 -24.65
C SER A 342 22.66 7.69 -24.77
N GLY A 343 22.45 8.65 -25.68
CA GLY A 343 21.21 9.44 -25.74
C GLY A 343 19.96 8.63 -26.10
N LYS A 344 20.05 7.67 -27.04
CA LYS A 344 18.94 6.75 -27.37
C LYS A 344 18.50 5.97 -26.14
N GLY A 345 19.44 5.36 -25.43
CA GLY A 345 19.17 4.57 -24.24
C GLY A 345 18.67 5.39 -23.06
N ALA A 346 19.19 6.61 -22.85
CA ALA A 346 18.65 7.53 -21.87
C ALA A 346 17.19 7.89 -22.15
N ALA A 347 16.83 8.10 -23.42
CA ALA A 347 15.44 8.30 -23.83
C ALA A 347 14.56 7.06 -23.57
N MET A 348 15.06 5.83 -23.77
CA MET A 348 14.30 4.61 -23.42
C MET A 348 14.03 4.52 -21.92
N VAL A 349 15.03 4.78 -21.08
CA VAL A 349 14.84 4.81 -19.61
C VAL A 349 13.86 5.90 -19.22
N THR A 350 13.95 7.07 -19.85
CA THR A 350 13.02 8.20 -19.67
C THR A 350 11.59 7.83 -20.04
N ALA A 351 11.40 7.08 -21.14
CA ALA A 351 10.07 6.62 -21.55
C ALA A 351 9.42 5.71 -20.50
N VAL A 352 10.18 4.80 -19.91
CA VAL A 352 9.71 3.91 -18.83
C VAL A 352 9.43 4.71 -17.56
N ALA A 353 10.35 5.60 -17.15
CA ALA A 353 10.17 6.46 -15.99
C ALA A 353 8.92 7.34 -16.12
N TYR A 354 8.72 7.96 -17.29
CA TYR A 354 7.53 8.75 -17.59
C TYR A 354 6.24 7.93 -17.50
N ARG A 355 6.23 6.73 -18.09
CA ARG A 355 5.08 5.81 -18.01
C ARG A 355 4.72 5.44 -16.57
N LEU A 356 5.72 5.13 -15.74
CA LEU A 356 5.52 4.81 -14.32
C LEU A 356 5.04 6.03 -13.52
N SER A 357 5.57 7.22 -13.81
CA SER A 357 5.14 8.48 -13.19
C SER A 357 3.67 8.78 -13.50
N GLU A 358 3.26 8.66 -14.76
CA GLU A 358 1.86 8.83 -15.17
C GLU A 358 0.94 7.78 -14.55
N GLN A 359 1.39 6.53 -14.46
CA GLN A 359 0.66 5.48 -13.74
C GLN A 359 0.47 5.85 -12.27
N HIS A 360 1.51 6.29 -11.56
CA HIS A 360 1.37 6.73 -10.16
C HIS A 360 0.44 7.92 -10.01
N ARG A 361 0.52 8.93 -10.88
CA ARG A 361 -0.40 10.08 -10.87
C ARG A 361 -1.85 9.63 -10.99
N LEU A 362 -2.13 8.72 -11.91
CA LEU A 362 -3.47 8.17 -12.15
C LEU A 362 -3.99 7.31 -11.00
N ILE A 363 -3.11 6.57 -10.32
CA ILE A 363 -3.44 5.85 -9.08
C ILE A 363 -3.79 6.85 -7.98
N ASP A 364 -2.95 7.86 -7.77
CA ASP A 364 -3.14 8.88 -6.73
C ASP A 364 -4.41 9.70 -6.95
N GLU A 365 -4.75 10.05 -8.20
CA GLU A 365 -6.01 10.72 -8.55
C GLU A 365 -7.22 9.87 -8.19
N THR A 366 -7.16 8.56 -8.47
CA THR A 366 -8.24 7.63 -8.11
C THR A 366 -8.38 7.51 -6.59
N LEU A 367 -7.25 7.39 -5.88
CA LEU A 367 -7.24 7.27 -4.41
C LEU A 367 -7.55 8.59 -3.70
N ALA A 368 -7.42 9.74 -4.38
CA ALA A 368 -7.77 11.04 -3.83
C ALA A 368 -9.28 11.16 -3.54
N GLU A 369 -10.14 10.47 -4.28
CA GLU A 369 -11.59 10.42 -4.01
C GLU A 369 -11.92 9.83 -2.63
N PHE A 370 -11.03 9.02 -2.06
CA PHE A 370 -11.19 8.44 -0.73
C PHE A 370 -10.67 9.35 0.40
N LYS A 371 -9.95 10.43 0.07
CA LYS A 371 -9.39 11.36 1.04
C LYS A 371 -10.44 12.39 1.45
N LEU A 372 -11.03 12.21 2.63
CA LEU A 372 -11.98 13.16 3.20
C LEU A 372 -11.27 14.29 3.92
N THR A 373 -11.64 15.52 3.56
CA THR A 373 -11.21 16.74 4.27
C THR A 373 -11.90 16.87 5.62
N HIS A 374 -11.32 17.65 6.52
CA HIS A 374 -11.94 17.95 7.82
C HIS A 374 -13.33 18.58 7.68
N GLU A 375 -13.53 19.44 6.67
CA GLU A 375 -14.83 20.06 6.39
C GLU A 375 -15.87 19.03 5.94
N GLN A 376 -15.52 18.11 5.03
CA GLN A 376 -16.41 17.02 4.63
C GLN A 376 -16.81 16.15 5.83
N LEU A 377 -15.87 15.83 6.71
CA LEU A 377 -16.14 15.07 7.94
C LEU A 377 -17.10 15.81 8.89
N LEU A 378 -16.96 17.13 9.04
CA LEU A 378 -17.93 17.95 9.78
C LEU A 378 -19.31 17.95 9.13
N GLN A 379 -19.41 17.96 7.80
CA GLN A 379 -20.69 17.84 7.11
C GLN A 379 -21.33 16.47 7.33
N ILE A 380 -20.57 15.37 7.29
CA ILE A 380 -21.06 14.03 7.59
C ILE A 380 -21.63 13.99 9.02
N LYS A 381 -20.89 14.51 10.00
CA LYS A 381 -21.35 14.64 11.40
C LYS A 381 -22.67 15.41 11.49
N LYS A 382 -22.77 16.56 10.82
CA LYS A 382 -23.98 17.41 10.82
C LYS A 382 -25.19 16.69 10.17
N ARG A 383 -24.96 15.99 9.06
CA ARG A 383 -26.00 15.19 8.37
C ARG A 383 -26.46 14.04 9.26
N MET A 384 -25.54 13.31 9.89
CA MET A 384 -25.87 12.27 10.88
C MET A 384 -26.72 12.83 12.03
N ARG A 385 -26.33 13.97 12.60
CA ARG A 385 -27.11 14.65 13.67
C ARG A 385 -28.55 14.94 13.23
N SER A 386 -28.74 15.36 11.98
CA SER A 386 -30.06 15.68 11.42
C SER A 386 -30.92 14.43 11.19
N GLU A 387 -30.31 13.34 10.73
CA GLU A 387 -30.99 12.05 10.55
C GLU A 387 -31.39 11.41 11.89
N ILE A 388 -30.55 11.56 12.93
CA ILE A 388 -30.90 11.17 14.30
C ILE A 388 -32.17 11.89 14.77
N GLU A 389 -32.23 13.21 14.59
CA GLU A 389 -33.42 14.01 14.95
C GLU A 389 -34.66 13.59 14.14
N ALA A 390 -34.49 13.30 12.85
CA ALA A 390 -35.58 12.83 12.00
C ALA A 390 -36.11 11.45 12.44
N GLY A 391 -35.23 10.55 12.87
CA GLY A 391 -35.59 9.22 13.36
C GLY A 391 -36.29 9.24 14.72
N LEU A 392 -35.95 10.18 15.61
CA LEU A 392 -36.56 10.27 16.94
C LEU A 392 -37.96 10.91 16.93
N ARG A 393 -38.22 11.83 16.00
CA ARG A 393 -39.49 12.59 15.92
C ARG A 393 -40.61 11.77 15.30
N LYS A 394 -41.77 11.73 15.94
CA LYS A 394 -42.94 10.96 15.52
C LYS A 394 -43.43 11.35 14.12
N LYS A 395 -43.35 12.64 13.77
CA LYS A 395 -43.78 13.16 12.46
C LYS A 395 -42.89 12.72 11.29
N THR A 396 -41.61 12.42 11.54
CA THR A 396 -40.63 12.14 10.48
C THR A 396 -40.11 10.71 10.50
N HIS A 397 -40.31 9.98 11.60
CA HIS A 397 -39.80 8.62 11.84
C HIS A 397 -40.12 7.62 10.70
N GLU A 398 -41.33 7.67 10.15
CA GLU A 398 -41.75 6.76 9.07
C GLU A 398 -40.82 6.85 7.85
N ASN A 399 -40.47 8.08 7.45
CA ASN A 399 -39.64 8.36 6.28
C ASN A 399 -38.14 8.38 6.56
N ALA A 400 -37.74 8.55 7.83
CA ALA A 400 -36.35 8.55 8.27
C ALA A 400 -35.63 7.25 7.90
N LYS A 401 -34.35 7.35 7.51
CA LYS A 401 -33.52 6.19 7.17
C LYS A 401 -32.77 5.66 8.38
N VAL A 402 -32.22 6.55 9.19
CA VAL A 402 -31.73 6.20 10.54
C VAL A 402 -32.96 6.09 11.44
N LYS A 403 -33.28 4.85 11.84
CA LYS A 403 -34.60 4.56 12.45
C LYS A 403 -34.72 4.93 13.91
N MET A 404 -33.62 4.98 14.65
CA MET A 404 -33.65 5.36 16.08
C MET A 404 -34.68 4.54 16.88
N LEU A 405 -34.55 3.22 16.80
CA LEU A 405 -35.48 2.24 17.34
C LEU A 405 -35.39 2.19 18.88
N PRO A 406 -36.52 2.37 19.60
CA PRO A 406 -36.59 2.18 21.05
C PRO A 406 -36.30 0.72 21.44
N THR A 407 -35.43 0.52 22.43
CA THR A 407 -35.01 -0.83 22.88
C THR A 407 -35.72 -1.31 24.15
N PHE A 408 -36.49 -0.44 24.79
CA PHE A 408 -37.09 -0.65 26.12
C PHE A 408 -36.11 -0.89 27.27
N VAL A 409 -34.80 -0.78 27.04
CA VAL A 409 -33.78 -0.74 28.09
C VAL A 409 -33.69 0.69 28.64
N ARG A 410 -34.16 0.91 29.88
CA ARG A 410 -34.31 2.26 30.48
C ARG A 410 -33.14 2.69 31.38
N SER A 411 -32.26 1.78 31.76
CA SER A 411 -31.08 2.07 32.57
C SER A 411 -29.94 1.12 32.24
N THR A 412 -28.71 1.58 32.50
CA THR A 412 -27.52 0.74 32.55
C THR A 412 -27.52 -0.14 33.81
N PRO A 413 -26.63 -1.14 33.91
CA PRO A 413 -26.55 -1.98 35.10
C PRO A 413 -26.24 -1.16 36.36
N ASP A 414 -26.91 -1.47 37.46
CA ASP A 414 -26.73 -0.79 38.76
C ASP A 414 -25.93 -1.65 39.77
N GLY A 415 -25.69 -2.91 39.42
CA GLY A 415 -24.94 -3.88 40.20
C GLY A 415 -25.76 -4.65 41.23
N THR A 416 -27.08 -4.53 41.19
CA THR A 416 -28.00 -5.40 41.94
C THR A 416 -28.41 -6.63 41.13
N GLU A 417 -28.01 -6.73 39.87
CA GLU A 417 -28.29 -7.88 39.01
C GLU A 417 -27.73 -9.17 39.61
N ASN A 418 -28.56 -10.22 39.69
CA ASN A 418 -28.18 -11.48 40.31
C ASN A 418 -29.04 -12.62 39.77
N GLY A 419 -28.40 -13.72 39.35
CA GLY A 419 -29.11 -14.90 38.85
C GLY A 419 -28.30 -15.70 37.84
N ASP A 420 -28.90 -16.77 37.33
CA ASP A 420 -28.37 -17.59 36.25
C ASP A 420 -29.23 -17.37 35.02
N PHE A 421 -28.60 -16.99 33.91
CA PHE A 421 -29.27 -16.54 32.70
C PHE A 421 -28.73 -17.27 31.49
N LEU A 422 -29.60 -17.60 30.55
CA LEU A 422 -29.19 -17.96 29.21
C LEU A 422 -29.10 -16.71 28.34
N ALA A 423 -28.14 -16.70 27.43
CA ALA A 423 -28.08 -15.69 26.38
C ALA A 423 -27.86 -16.35 25.03
N LEU A 424 -28.56 -15.84 24.01
CA LEU A 424 -28.33 -16.19 22.61
C LEU A 424 -27.65 -15.02 21.93
N ASP A 425 -26.72 -15.30 21.02
CA ASP A 425 -26.05 -14.29 20.22
C ASP A 425 -26.06 -14.67 18.74
N LEU A 426 -26.98 -14.03 18.01
CA LEU A 426 -27.22 -14.23 16.59
C LEU A 426 -27.05 -12.92 15.82
N GLY A 427 -25.96 -12.84 15.04
CA GLY A 427 -25.70 -11.65 14.22
C GLY A 427 -24.78 -11.83 13.01
N GLY A 428 -24.25 -13.04 12.83
CA GLY A 428 -23.37 -13.44 11.73
C GLY A 428 -23.41 -14.97 11.56
N THR A 429 -22.38 -15.55 10.94
CA THR A 429 -22.29 -17.02 10.71
C THR A 429 -22.01 -17.84 11.96
N ASN A 430 -21.45 -17.21 13.01
CA ASN A 430 -21.19 -17.84 14.30
C ASN A 430 -22.31 -17.47 15.27
N PHE A 431 -23.19 -18.44 15.54
CA PHE A 431 -24.21 -18.36 16.57
C PHE A 431 -23.64 -18.82 17.90
N ARG A 432 -23.94 -18.13 19.01
CA ARG A 432 -23.48 -18.55 20.34
C ARG A 432 -24.64 -18.75 21.28
N VAL A 433 -24.57 -19.82 22.06
CA VAL A 433 -25.43 -20.04 23.23
C VAL A 433 -24.55 -19.90 24.47
N LEU A 434 -25.01 -19.12 25.44
CA LEU A 434 -24.25 -18.78 26.65
C LEU A 434 -25.06 -19.08 27.90
N LEU A 435 -24.37 -19.52 28.95
CA LEU A 435 -24.83 -19.52 30.33
C LEU A 435 -24.02 -18.46 31.09
N VAL A 436 -24.72 -17.48 31.68
CA VAL A 436 -24.13 -16.37 32.42
C VAL A 436 -24.64 -16.40 33.85
N LYS A 437 -23.74 -16.59 34.81
CA LYS A 437 -24.04 -16.58 36.24
C LYS A 437 -23.56 -15.26 36.83
N ILE A 438 -24.51 -14.43 37.22
CA ILE A 438 -24.26 -13.11 37.82
C ILE A 438 -24.49 -13.23 39.32
N ARG A 439 -23.52 -12.80 40.13
CA ARG A 439 -23.66 -12.74 41.59
C ARG A 439 -23.42 -11.32 42.08
N SER A 440 -24.43 -10.79 42.76
CA SER A 440 -24.35 -9.50 43.46
C SER A 440 -23.83 -9.68 44.90
N GLY A 441 -23.28 -8.62 45.50
CA GLY A 441 -22.77 -8.65 46.87
C GLY A 441 -21.43 -7.91 47.06
N LYS A 442 -20.70 -8.21 48.15
CA LYS A 442 -19.40 -7.56 48.47
C LYS A 442 -18.34 -7.72 47.38
N ARG A 443 -18.43 -8.79 46.59
CA ARG A 443 -17.63 -9.01 45.38
C ARG A 443 -18.59 -9.36 44.25
N ARG A 444 -18.66 -8.49 43.24
CA ARG A 444 -19.40 -8.75 42.01
C ARG A 444 -18.63 -9.77 41.19
N THR A 445 -19.27 -10.87 40.79
CA THR A 445 -18.65 -11.88 39.94
C THR A 445 -19.59 -12.26 38.80
N VAL A 446 -19.02 -12.41 37.61
CA VAL A 446 -19.72 -12.92 36.43
C VAL A 446 -18.94 -14.13 35.93
N GLU A 447 -19.59 -15.28 35.89
CA GLU A 447 -19.07 -16.51 35.31
C GLU A 447 -19.80 -16.78 34.00
N MET A 448 -19.07 -16.98 32.92
CA MET A 448 -19.63 -17.18 31.59
C MET A 448 -19.13 -18.47 30.99
N HIS A 449 -20.06 -19.24 30.44
CA HIS A 449 -19.76 -20.38 29.60
C HIS A 449 -20.49 -20.23 28.27
N ASN A 450 -19.84 -20.60 27.17
CA ASN A 450 -20.45 -20.49 25.85
C ASN A 450 -20.02 -21.63 24.92
N LYS A 451 -20.85 -21.88 23.90
CA LYS A 451 -20.52 -22.77 22.78
C LYS A 451 -20.91 -22.09 21.48
N ILE A 452 -20.04 -22.21 20.48
CA ILE A 452 -20.23 -21.63 19.15
C ILE A 452 -20.81 -22.70 18.25
N TYR A 453 -21.83 -22.32 17.47
CA TYR A 453 -22.51 -23.13 16.48
C TYR A 453 -22.45 -22.43 15.13
N ALA A 454 -22.12 -23.19 14.09
CA ALA A 454 -22.22 -22.70 12.72
C ALA A 454 -23.68 -22.71 12.28
N ILE A 455 -24.10 -21.68 11.54
CA ILE A 455 -25.35 -21.70 10.78
C ILE A 455 -25.00 -21.91 9.31
N PRO A 456 -25.37 -23.05 8.71
CA PRO A 456 -25.16 -23.29 7.29
C PRO A 456 -25.84 -22.23 6.43
N ILE A 457 -25.25 -21.89 5.27
CA ILE A 457 -25.79 -20.85 4.39
C ILE A 457 -27.18 -21.21 3.86
N GLU A 458 -27.44 -22.50 3.69
CA GLU A 458 -28.72 -23.06 3.27
C GLU A 458 -29.81 -22.77 4.32
N VAL A 459 -29.44 -22.75 5.61
CA VAL A 459 -30.34 -22.40 6.72
C VAL A 459 -30.49 -20.89 6.84
N MET A 460 -29.40 -20.12 6.68
CA MET A 460 -29.46 -18.64 6.71
C MET A 460 -30.36 -18.04 5.61
N GLN A 461 -30.51 -18.76 4.49
CA GLN A 461 -31.30 -18.35 3.32
C GLN A 461 -32.51 -19.26 3.06
N GLY A 462 -32.82 -20.17 3.99
CA GLY A 462 -33.92 -21.12 3.90
C GLY A 462 -35.25 -20.53 4.38
N THR A 463 -36.01 -21.31 5.13
CA THR A 463 -37.24 -20.86 5.80
C THR A 463 -36.98 -20.39 7.23
N GLY A 464 -37.86 -19.53 7.75
CA GLY A 464 -37.81 -19.11 9.14
C GLY A 464 -37.96 -20.30 10.09
N GLU A 465 -38.83 -21.25 9.76
CA GLU A 465 -39.00 -22.49 10.52
C GLU A 465 -37.67 -23.26 10.65
N GLU A 466 -36.97 -23.51 9.54
CA GLU A 466 -35.67 -24.19 9.54
C GLU A 466 -34.60 -23.43 10.35
N LEU A 467 -34.56 -22.10 10.24
CA LEU A 467 -33.61 -21.26 10.97
C LEU A 467 -33.84 -21.36 12.48
N PHE A 468 -35.07 -21.20 12.94
CA PHE A 468 -35.40 -21.24 14.37
C PHE A 468 -35.34 -22.67 14.93
N ASP A 469 -35.65 -23.69 14.14
CA ASP A 469 -35.44 -25.09 14.53
C ASP A 469 -33.96 -25.41 14.70
N HIS A 470 -33.08 -24.89 13.83
CA HIS A 470 -31.63 -25.01 13.99
C HIS A 470 -31.13 -24.29 15.26
N ILE A 471 -31.62 -23.08 15.53
CA ILE A 471 -31.29 -22.34 16.76
C ILE A 471 -31.68 -23.16 18.00
N VAL A 472 -32.91 -23.68 18.01
CA VAL A 472 -33.41 -24.53 19.10
C VAL A 472 -32.62 -25.83 19.18
N SER A 473 -32.20 -26.41 18.05
CA SER A 473 -31.24 -27.53 17.94
C SER A 473 -30.01 -27.29 18.81
N CYS A 474 -29.33 -26.18 18.55
CA CYS A 474 -28.14 -25.73 19.25
C CYS A 474 -28.40 -25.45 20.74
N ILE A 475 -29.53 -24.86 21.10
CA ILE A 475 -29.89 -24.60 22.50
C ILE A 475 -29.97 -25.92 23.29
N SER A 476 -30.67 -26.93 22.78
CA SER A 476 -30.75 -28.23 23.49
C SER A 476 -29.37 -28.85 23.68
N ASP A 477 -28.55 -28.88 22.63
CA ASP A 477 -27.19 -29.44 22.72
C ASP A 477 -26.35 -28.69 23.77
N PHE A 478 -26.52 -27.36 23.88
CA PHE A 478 -25.85 -26.57 24.91
C PHE A 478 -26.36 -26.89 26.32
N LEU A 479 -27.67 -27.04 26.51
CA LEU A 479 -28.27 -27.40 27.79
C LEU A 479 -27.81 -28.79 28.27
N ASP A 480 -27.71 -29.74 27.35
CA ASP A 480 -27.15 -31.07 27.60
C ASP A 480 -25.66 -30.98 27.96
N TYR A 481 -24.88 -30.21 27.20
CA TYR A 481 -23.45 -29.98 27.46
C TYR A 481 -23.19 -29.36 28.84
N MET A 482 -24.05 -28.44 29.29
CA MET A 482 -23.95 -27.80 30.60
C MET A 482 -24.57 -28.63 31.74
N GLY A 483 -25.30 -29.70 31.43
CA GLY A 483 -25.98 -30.53 32.44
C GLY A 483 -27.14 -29.81 33.13
N ILE A 484 -27.83 -28.90 32.44
CA ILE A 484 -28.92 -28.06 32.98
C ILE A 484 -30.26 -28.26 32.26
N LYS A 485 -30.36 -29.28 31.41
CA LYS A 485 -31.62 -29.63 30.73
C LYS A 485 -32.70 -29.95 31.76
N GLY A 486 -33.83 -29.24 31.68
CA GLY A 486 -34.95 -29.33 32.62
C GLY A 486 -35.12 -28.12 33.57
N ALA A 487 -34.13 -27.22 33.66
CA ALA A 487 -34.29 -25.94 34.36
C ALA A 487 -34.94 -24.90 33.43
N ARG A 488 -36.04 -24.27 33.88
CA ARG A 488 -36.66 -23.14 33.16
C ARG A 488 -35.90 -21.85 33.48
N LEU A 489 -34.85 -21.58 32.70
CA LEU A 489 -33.99 -20.40 32.89
C LEU A 489 -34.50 -19.19 32.10
N PRO A 490 -34.35 -17.97 32.64
CA PRO A 490 -34.58 -16.74 31.88
C PRO A 490 -33.55 -16.58 30.77
N LEU A 491 -34.00 -16.17 29.60
CA LEU A 491 -33.21 -16.07 28.38
C LEU A 491 -33.27 -14.65 27.79
N GLY A 492 -32.08 -14.12 27.49
CA GLY A 492 -31.88 -12.91 26.68
C GLY A 492 -31.48 -13.27 25.26
N PHE A 493 -32.23 -12.81 24.28
CA PHE A 493 -31.97 -13.09 22.87
C PHE A 493 -31.30 -11.89 22.20
N THR A 494 -29.97 -11.94 22.06
CA THR A 494 -29.26 -10.97 21.20
C THR A 494 -29.51 -11.33 19.74
N PHE A 495 -30.27 -10.48 19.07
CA PHE A 495 -30.66 -10.60 17.68
C PHE A 495 -30.23 -9.33 16.94
N SER A 496 -29.09 -9.40 16.25
CA SER A 496 -28.40 -8.25 15.67
C SER A 496 -29.02 -7.78 14.34
N PHE A 497 -30.33 -7.61 14.28
CA PHE A 497 -31.03 -7.12 13.09
C PHE A 497 -32.00 -6.00 13.49
N PRO A 498 -32.42 -5.16 12.52
CA PRO A 498 -33.40 -4.11 12.78
C PRO A 498 -34.73 -4.70 13.26
N CYS A 499 -35.05 -4.51 14.54
CA CYS A 499 -36.31 -4.95 15.13
C CYS A 499 -37.13 -3.76 15.63
N LYS A 500 -38.39 -3.68 15.22
CA LYS A 500 -39.37 -2.78 15.85
C LYS A 500 -39.86 -3.46 17.13
N GLN A 501 -39.34 -3.01 18.27
CA GLN A 501 -39.77 -3.50 19.56
C GLN A 501 -41.07 -2.82 20.01
N THR A 502 -41.94 -3.58 20.67
CA THR A 502 -43.14 -3.06 21.36
C THR A 502 -43.07 -3.25 22.86
N SER A 503 -42.27 -4.21 23.31
CA SER A 503 -41.85 -4.44 24.70
C SER A 503 -40.41 -4.96 24.70
N LEU A 504 -39.84 -5.21 25.88
CA LEU A 504 -38.52 -5.80 26.00
C LEU A 504 -38.47 -7.22 25.39
N ASP A 505 -39.57 -7.97 25.45
CA ASP A 505 -39.68 -9.37 25.02
C ASP A 505 -40.45 -9.59 23.72
N ALA A 506 -40.66 -8.54 22.91
CA ALA A 506 -41.31 -8.64 21.61
C ALA A 506 -40.61 -7.74 20.58
N GLY A 507 -40.21 -8.31 19.45
CA GLY A 507 -39.44 -7.62 18.42
C GLY A 507 -39.79 -8.08 17.02
N ILE A 508 -40.44 -7.20 16.25
CA ILE A 508 -40.81 -7.49 14.86
C ILE A 508 -39.60 -7.22 13.98
N LEU A 509 -39.10 -8.25 13.28
CA LEU A 509 -38.01 -8.08 12.32
C LEU A 509 -38.47 -7.18 11.16
N LEU A 510 -37.77 -6.07 10.92
CA LEU A 510 -38.11 -5.13 9.84
C LEU A 510 -37.58 -5.59 8.49
N ASN A 511 -36.30 -5.93 8.45
CA ASN A 511 -35.63 -6.40 7.25
C ASN A 511 -34.34 -7.14 7.61
N TRP A 512 -33.98 -8.13 6.81
CA TRP A 512 -32.69 -8.81 6.94
C TRP A 512 -31.52 -7.92 6.52
N THR A 513 -30.36 -8.22 7.09
CA THR A 513 -29.06 -7.62 6.76
C THR A 513 -27.96 -8.70 6.80
N LYS A 514 -26.71 -8.33 6.48
CA LYS A 514 -25.50 -9.17 6.73
C LYS A 514 -25.53 -10.60 6.15
N GLY A 515 -26.30 -10.83 5.08
CA GLY A 515 -26.34 -12.09 4.33
C GLY A 515 -27.47 -13.07 4.71
N PHE A 516 -28.26 -12.77 5.74
CA PHE A 516 -29.47 -13.53 6.06
C PHE A 516 -30.59 -13.22 5.08
N LYS A 517 -31.43 -14.22 4.78
CA LYS A 517 -32.61 -14.07 3.92
C LYS A 517 -33.68 -15.14 4.18
N ALA A 518 -33.74 -15.66 5.40
CA ALA A 518 -34.74 -16.67 5.75
C ALA A 518 -36.16 -16.12 5.51
N THR A 519 -36.97 -16.87 4.78
CA THR A 519 -38.36 -16.51 4.44
C THR A 519 -39.27 -16.59 5.66
N ASP A 520 -40.41 -15.91 5.64
CA ASP A 520 -41.39 -15.91 6.74
C ASP A 520 -40.86 -15.42 8.10
N CYS A 521 -39.82 -14.58 8.08
CA CYS A 521 -39.28 -13.90 9.26
C CYS A 521 -39.54 -12.39 9.26
N GLU A 522 -39.42 -11.71 8.12
CA GLU A 522 -39.64 -10.27 8.03
C GLU A 522 -41.12 -9.94 8.26
N GLY A 523 -41.40 -9.02 9.18
CA GLY A 523 -42.77 -8.71 9.64
C GLY A 523 -43.26 -9.55 10.82
N GLU A 524 -42.53 -10.61 11.20
CA GLU A 524 -42.88 -11.49 12.31
C GLU A 524 -42.09 -11.15 13.59
N ASP A 525 -42.67 -11.51 14.75
CA ASP A 525 -42.01 -11.38 16.05
C ASP A 525 -41.00 -12.52 16.24
N VAL A 526 -39.71 -12.18 16.33
CA VAL A 526 -38.63 -13.18 16.44
C VAL A 526 -38.66 -13.93 17.77
N VAL A 527 -39.26 -13.35 18.81
CA VAL A 527 -39.46 -14.03 20.09
C VAL A 527 -40.58 -15.06 19.96
N TYR A 528 -41.64 -14.74 19.21
CA TYR A 528 -42.68 -15.70 18.87
C TYR A 528 -42.13 -16.87 18.05
N LEU A 529 -41.34 -16.60 17.00
CA LEU A 529 -40.72 -17.63 16.17
C LEU A 529 -39.82 -18.56 17.00
N LEU A 530 -39.03 -18.01 17.92
CA LEU A 530 -38.21 -18.79 18.85
C LEU A 530 -39.06 -19.65 19.80
N ARG A 531 -40.13 -19.08 20.38
CA ARG A 531 -41.06 -19.81 21.26
C ARG A 531 -41.75 -20.95 20.52
N GLU A 532 -42.17 -20.76 19.27
CA GLU A 532 -42.75 -21.82 18.45
C GLU A 532 -41.73 -22.92 18.12
N GLY A 533 -40.48 -22.58 17.83
CA GLY A 533 -39.41 -23.58 17.65
C GLY A 533 -39.18 -24.42 18.91
N ILE A 534 -39.18 -23.79 20.09
CA ILE A 534 -39.07 -24.50 21.38
C ILE A 534 -40.28 -25.43 21.57
N ARG A 535 -41.49 -24.95 21.28
CA ARG A 535 -42.73 -25.73 21.38
C ARG A 535 -42.75 -26.93 20.45
N ARG A 536 -42.32 -26.78 19.19
CA ARG A 536 -42.24 -27.88 18.21
C ARG A 536 -41.34 -29.02 18.68
N ARG A 537 -40.30 -28.70 19.46
CA ARG A 537 -39.32 -29.69 19.90
C ARG A 537 -39.75 -30.51 21.12
N GLU A 538 -40.61 -29.96 21.99
CA GLU A 538 -41.15 -30.64 23.19
C GLU A 538 -40.09 -31.26 24.15
N GLU A 539 -38.84 -30.78 24.13
CA GLU A 539 -37.73 -31.34 24.94
C GLU A 539 -37.39 -30.53 26.20
N PHE A 540 -37.63 -29.20 26.18
CA PHE A 540 -37.30 -28.28 27.27
C PHE A 540 -38.17 -27.02 27.19
N ASP A 541 -38.18 -26.20 28.24
CA ASP A 541 -38.91 -24.93 28.30
C ASP A 541 -37.99 -23.79 28.78
N LEU A 542 -38.17 -22.58 28.23
CA LEU A 542 -37.37 -21.39 28.53
C LEU A 542 -38.26 -20.16 28.69
N ASP A 543 -37.87 -19.24 29.58
CA ASP A 543 -38.53 -17.94 29.70
C ASP A 543 -37.75 -16.91 28.87
N VAL A 544 -38.23 -16.61 27.66
CA VAL A 544 -37.64 -15.53 26.83
C VAL A 544 -38.10 -14.18 27.37
N VAL A 545 -37.19 -13.46 28.04
CA VAL A 545 -37.47 -12.22 28.78
C VAL A 545 -37.10 -10.98 27.98
N ALA A 546 -36.14 -11.09 27.06
CA ALA A 546 -35.66 -9.95 26.30
C ALA A 546 -35.23 -10.34 24.89
N VAL A 547 -35.49 -9.47 23.93
CA VAL A 547 -34.79 -9.42 22.63
C VAL A 547 -33.97 -8.14 22.57
N VAL A 548 -32.71 -8.25 22.16
CA VAL A 548 -31.69 -7.22 22.32
C VAL A 548 -30.87 -7.10 21.04
N ASN A 549 -30.51 -5.88 20.64
CA ASN A 549 -29.54 -5.69 19.56
C ASN A 549 -28.10 -5.81 20.10
N ASP A 550 -27.15 -6.35 19.31
CA ASP A 550 -25.76 -6.51 19.75
C ASP A 550 -25.11 -5.22 20.24
N THR A 551 -25.40 -4.07 19.62
CA THR A 551 -24.91 -2.77 20.09
C THR A 551 -25.31 -2.50 21.54
N VAL A 552 -26.57 -2.81 21.89
CA VAL A 552 -27.14 -2.61 23.24
C VAL A 552 -26.51 -3.60 24.22
N GLY A 553 -26.37 -4.86 23.81
CA GLY A 553 -25.65 -5.87 24.60
C GLY A 553 -24.21 -5.44 24.88
N THR A 554 -23.47 -4.98 23.88
CA THR A 554 -22.09 -4.50 24.05
C THR A 554 -22.01 -3.27 24.96
N MET A 555 -22.94 -2.30 24.81
CA MET A 555 -23.03 -1.16 25.74
C MET A 555 -23.21 -1.63 27.18
N MET A 556 -24.15 -2.55 27.42
CA MET A 556 -24.48 -3.05 28.75
C MET A 556 -23.35 -3.90 29.36
N THR A 557 -22.64 -4.69 28.53
CA THR A 557 -21.42 -5.42 28.94
C THR A 557 -20.39 -4.46 29.51
N CYS A 558 -20.09 -3.37 28.80
CA CYS A 558 -19.11 -2.37 29.22
C CYS A 558 -19.60 -1.52 30.39
N ALA A 559 -20.89 -1.14 30.41
CA ALA A 559 -21.51 -0.35 31.46
C ALA A 559 -21.54 -1.05 32.83
N TYR A 560 -21.44 -2.38 32.85
CA TYR A 560 -21.31 -3.14 34.09
C TYR A 560 -20.02 -2.83 34.85
N GLU A 561 -18.95 -2.49 34.14
CA GLU A 561 -17.62 -2.20 34.71
C GLU A 561 -17.31 -0.71 34.71
N GLU A 562 -17.78 0.02 33.69
CA GLU A 562 -17.56 1.46 33.52
C GLU A 562 -18.89 2.22 33.54
N PRO A 563 -19.27 2.86 34.67
CA PRO A 563 -20.54 3.55 34.82
C PRO A 563 -20.80 4.68 33.81
N ASN A 564 -19.74 5.26 33.22
CA ASN A 564 -19.86 6.28 32.19
C ASN A 564 -20.13 5.72 30.79
N CYS A 565 -20.26 4.39 30.63
CA CYS A 565 -20.54 3.76 29.35
C CYS A 565 -22.02 3.88 28.99
N GLU A 566 -22.32 4.72 28.02
CA GLU A 566 -23.70 5.02 27.59
C GLU A 566 -23.88 4.94 26.07
N ILE A 567 -22.88 4.37 25.39
CA ILE A 567 -22.87 4.16 23.94
C ILE A 567 -22.34 2.76 23.66
N GLY A 568 -23.01 2.03 22.77
CA GLY A 568 -22.52 0.79 22.20
C GLY A 568 -22.19 0.96 20.72
N LEU A 569 -21.05 0.43 20.28
CA LEU A 569 -20.57 0.50 18.91
C LEU A 569 -20.19 -0.90 18.41
N ILE A 570 -20.68 -1.26 17.22
CA ILE A 570 -20.26 -2.46 16.51
C ILE A 570 -19.57 -2.05 15.20
N VAL A 571 -18.37 -2.58 14.98
CA VAL A 571 -17.63 -2.47 13.71
C VAL A 571 -16.98 -3.84 13.40
N GLY A 572 -17.77 -4.71 12.79
CA GLY A 572 -17.41 -6.08 12.42
C GLY A 572 -17.89 -6.41 11.01
N THR A 573 -18.67 -7.48 10.84
CA THR A 573 -19.33 -7.79 9.56
C THR A 573 -20.25 -6.65 9.11
N GLY A 574 -21.06 -6.12 10.03
CA GLY A 574 -21.81 -4.88 9.87
C GLY A 574 -21.25 -3.75 10.73
N SER A 575 -21.91 -2.60 10.71
CA SER A 575 -21.64 -1.51 11.64
C SER A 575 -22.93 -0.87 12.12
N ASN A 576 -23.06 -0.76 13.44
CA ASN A 576 -24.20 -0.12 14.08
C ASN A 576 -23.78 0.57 15.40
N ALA A 577 -24.63 1.45 15.91
CA ALA A 577 -24.45 2.04 17.23
C ALA A 577 -25.78 2.19 17.99
N CYS A 578 -25.69 2.25 19.31
CA CYS A 578 -26.78 2.62 20.21
C CYS A 578 -26.28 3.60 21.26
N TYR A 579 -27.18 4.33 21.89
CA TYR A 579 -26.84 5.18 23.04
C TYR A 579 -28.04 5.45 23.95
N MET A 580 -27.78 5.91 25.18
CA MET A 580 -28.81 6.35 26.11
C MET A 580 -29.36 7.73 25.72
N GLU A 581 -30.62 7.78 25.29
CA GLU A 581 -31.35 8.99 24.94
C GLU A 581 -32.30 9.43 26.07
N GLU A 582 -32.59 10.72 26.16
CA GLU A 582 -33.58 11.26 27.09
C GLU A 582 -35.00 10.91 26.62
N MET A 583 -35.87 10.39 27.50
CA MET A 583 -37.22 9.95 27.11
C MET A 583 -38.04 11.06 26.45
N ARG A 584 -37.88 12.32 26.90
CA ARG A 584 -38.50 13.50 26.27
C ARG A 584 -38.20 13.67 24.77
N ASN A 585 -37.12 13.07 24.26
CA ASN A 585 -36.74 13.11 22.86
C ASN A 585 -37.25 11.89 22.07
N VAL A 586 -37.68 10.82 22.73
CA VAL A 586 -38.12 9.56 22.10
C VAL A 586 -39.64 9.62 21.85
N GLU A 587 -40.07 10.44 20.89
CA GLU A 587 -41.50 10.73 20.64
C GLU A 587 -42.34 9.49 20.22
N MET A 588 -41.67 8.38 19.89
CA MET A 588 -42.30 7.11 19.50
C MET A 588 -42.76 6.27 20.70
N VAL A 589 -42.33 6.59 21.92
CA VAL A 589 -42.74 5.90 23.14
C VAL A 589 -43.39 6.91 24.08
N GLU A 590 -44.51 6.55 24.71
CA GLU A 590 -45.17 7.42 25.66
C GLU A 590 -44.36 7.57 26.97
N GLY A 591 -44.36 8.79 27.50
CA GLY A 591 -43.64 9.18 28.73
C GLY A 591 -42.42 10.07 28.45
N ASP A 592 -42.16 11.01 29.35
CA ASP A 592 -41.06 11.98 29.24
C ASP A 592 -39.98 11.81 30.33
N GLN A 593 -40.22 10.92 31.30
CA GLN A 593 -39.36 10.69 32.46
C GLN A 593 -38.29 9.63 32.20
N GLY A 594 -37.06 9.93 32.62
CA GLY A 594 -35.93 9.01 32.54
C GLY A 594 -35.31 8.94 31.15
N ARG A 595 -34.68 7.80 30.86
CA ARG A 595 -33.89 7.58 29.64
C ARG A 595 -34.24 6.25 29.00
N MET A 596 -33.86 6.09 27.75
CA MET A 596 -33.99 4.83 27.03
C MET A 596 -32.81 4.64 26.09
N CYS A 597 -32.25 3.44 26.06
CA CYS A 597 -31.29 3.08 25.02
C CYS A 597 -32.00 3.04 23.66
N VAL A 598 -31.43 3.71 22.68
CA VAL A 598 -31.96 3.75 21.31
C VAL A 598 -30.97 3.04 20.39
N ASN A 599 -31.44 2.04 19.67
CA ASN A 599 -30.71 1.39 18.59
C ASN A 599 -30.84 2.27 17.33
N MET A 600 -29.74 2.82 16.84
CA MET A 600 -29.79 3.79 15.75
C MET A 600 -30.17 3.16 14.41
N GLU A 601 -29.74 1.91 14.16
CA GLU A 601 -29.68 1.31 12.83
C GLU A 601 -29.01 2.26 11.82
N TRP A 602 -27.84 2.80 12.21
CA TRP A 602 -27.18 3.88 11.49
C TRP A 602 -26.62 3.46 10.12
N GLY A 603 -26.63 2.15 9.82
CA GLY A 603 -26.08 1.60 8.59
C GLY A 603 -26.81 2.12 7.35
N ALA A 604 -28.11 2.42 7.51
CA ALA A 604 -28.98 2.99 6.49
C ALA A 604 -28.78 4.50 6.26
N PHE A 605 -27.88 5.16 7.00
CA PHE A 605 -27.52 6.54 6.72
C PHE A 605 -27.02 6.68 5.27
N GLY A 606 -27.48 7.71 4.55
CA GLY A 606 -27.17 7.90 3.12
C GLY A 606 -28.09 7.16 2.14
N ASP A 607 -29.00 6.29 2.60
CA ASP A 607 -29.99 5.60 1.73
C ASP A 607 -30.97 6.57 1.05
N ASN A 608 -31.11 7.78 1.57
CA ASN A 608 -31.86 8.89 0.96
C ASN A 608 -31.00 9.76 0.02
N GLY A 609 -29.74 9.39 -0.23
CA GLY A 609 -28.80 10.11 -1.09
C GLY A 609 -28.00 11.21 -0.40
N CYS A 610 -28.17 11.43 0.91
CA CYS A 610 -27.45 12.50 1.61
C CYS A 610 -25.93 12.30 1.75
N LEU A 611 -25.40 11.16 1.29
CA LEU A 611 -23.96 10.86 1.21
C LEU A 611 -23.47 10.64 -0.22
N ASP A 612 -24.29 10.88 -1.24
CA ASP A 612 -23.93 10.57 -2.64
C ASP A 612 -22.78 11.44 -3.17
N ASP A 613 -22.47 12.56 -2.50
CA ASP A 613 -21.34 13.45 -2.79
C ASP A 613 -19.97 12.90 -2.35
N ILE A 614 -19.95 11.95 -1.41
CA ILE A 614 -18.71 11.29 -0.95
C ILE A 614 -18.59 9.83 -1.42
N ARG A 615 -19.65 9.28 -2.04
CA ARG A 615 -19.65 7.92 -2.58
C ARG A 615 -18.95 7.87 -3.94
N THR A 616 -17.89 7.08 -4.00
CA THR A 616 -17.11 6.84 -5.21
C THR A 616 -17.85 5.92 -6.17
N ILE A 617 -17.31 5.75 -7.39
CA ILE A 617 -17.80 4.74 -8.34
C ILE A 617 -17.68 3.32 -7.77
N TYR A 618 -16.69 3.08 -6.90
CA TYR A 618 -16.45 1.77 -6.29
C TYR A 618 -17.49 1.45 -5.21
N ASP A 619 -17.89 2.45 -4.42
CA ASP A 619 -18.97 2.28 -3.43
C ASP A 619 -20.31 1.99 -4.11
N LYS A 620 -20.57 2.63 -5.26
CA LYS A 620 -21.77 2.39 -6.07
C LYS A 620 -21.75 0.98 -6.66
N ALA A 621 -20.62 0.53 -7.21
CA ALA A 621 -20.48 -0.84 -7.69
C ALA A 621 -20.70 -1.89 -6.58
N VAL A 622 -20.13 -1.69 -5.38
CA VAL A 622 -20.36 -2.59 -4.25
C VAL A 622 -21.82 -2.63 -3.83
N ASP A 623 -22.51 -1.48 -3.84
CA ASP A 623 -23.94 -1.37 -3.56
C ASP A 623 -24.79 -2.11 -4.61
N ASP A 624 -24.56 -1.85 -5.90
CA ASP A 624 -25.33 -2.41 -7.02
C ASP A 624 -25.26 -3.94 -7.08
N TYR A 625 -24.11 -4.52 -6.76
CA TYR A 625 -23.93 -5.97 -6.73
C TYR A 625 -24.22 -6.61 -5.36
N SER A 626 -24.57 -5.84 -4.34
CA SER A 626 -24.92 -6.38 -3.01
C SER A 626 -26.28 -7.08 -3.00
N LEU A 627 -26.54 -7.87 -1.95
CA LEU A 627 -27.86 -8.50 -1.75
C LEU A 627 -28.98 -7.48 -1.47
N ASN A 628 -28.61 -6.27 -1.05
CA ASN A 628 -29.50 -5.21 -0.59
C ASN A 628 -29.13 -3.89 -1.28
N ALA A 629 -29.18 -3.86 -2.62
CA ALA A 629 -28.86 -2.68 -3.42
C ALA A 629 -29.70 -1.45 -3.01
N GLY A 630 -29.04 -0.31 -2.88
CA GLY A 630 -29.64 0.95 -2.44
C GLY A 630 -29.90 1.05 -0.93
N LYS A 631 -29.51 0.04 -0.15
CA LYS A 631 -29.65 0.00 1.31
C LYS A 631 -28.30 -0.05 2.01
N GLN A 632 -28.28 0.31 3.29
CA GLN A 632 -27.10 0.20 4.15
C GLN A 632 -25.87 0.92 3.58
N ARG A 633 -26.07 2.06 2.90
CA ARG A 633 -25.00 2.74 2.16
C ARG A 633 -23.85 3.21 3.05
N TYR A 634 -24.15 3.66 4.28
CA TYR A 634 -23.13 4.06 5.24
C TYR A 634 -22.36 2.86 5.80
N GLU A 635 -23.07 1.77 6.15
CA GLU A 635 -22.42 0.53 6.59
C GLU A 635 -21.47 -0.04 5.53
N LYS A 636 -21.87 0.02 4.25
CA LYS A 636 -21.06 -0.42 3.10
C LYS A 636 -19.72 0.32 2.94
N MET A 637 -19.61 1.53 3.49
CA MET A 637 -18.36 2.30 3.48
C MET A 637 -17.46 2.02 4.70
N ILE A 638 -17.91 1.21 5.67
CA ILE A 638 -17.27 1.07 6.99
C ILE A 638 -16.95 -0.38 7.32
N SER A 639 -17.90 -1.30 7.11
CA SER A 639 -17.84 -2.62 7.75
C SER A 639 -16.99 -3.64 6.99
N GLY A 640 -16.52 -4.64 7.73
CA GLY A 640 -15.60 -5.67 7.25
C GLY A 640 -16.15 -6.55 6.13
N MET A 641 -17.48 -6.62 5.95
CA MET A 641 -18.12 -7.31 4.82
C MET A 641 -17.91 -6.60 3.48
N TYR A 642 -17.73 -5.27 3.50
CA TYR A 642 -17.77 -4.45 2.28
C TYR A 642 -16.43 -3.78 1.95
N LEU A 643 -15.59 -3.46 2.94
CA LEU A 643 -14.28 -2.84 2.69
C LEU A 643 -13.43 -3.66 1.70
N GLY A 644 -13.44 -4.98 1.85
CA GLY A 644 -12.72 -5.89 0.95
C GLY A 644 -13.26 -5.88 -0.48
N GLU A 645 -14.57 -5.71 -0.66
CA GLU A 645 -15.18 -5.58 -1.98
C GLU A 645 -14.87 -4.23 -2.64
N ILE A 646 -14.77 -3.15 -1.86
CA ILE A 646 -14.33 -1.85 -2.38
C ILE A 646 -12.88 -1.97 -2.90
N VAL A 647 -11.99 -2.55 -2.08
CA VAL A 647 -10.60 -2.84 -2.47
C VAL A 647 -10.58 -3.68 -3.74
N ARG A 648 -11.31 -4.81 -3.78
CA ARG A 648 -11.35 -5.70 -4.95
C ARG A 648 -11.77 -4.99 -6.23
N ASN A 649 -12.78 -4.11 -6.17
CA ASN A 649 -13.24 -3.36 -7.34
C ASN A 649 -12.19 -2.33 -7.82
N ILE A 650 -11.48 -1.66 -6.91
CA ILE A 650 -10.36 -0.77 -7.27
C ILE A 650 -9.23 -1.57 -7.94
N LEU A 651 -8.88 -2.73 -7.38
CA LEU A 651 -7.84 -3.59 -7.95
C LEU A 651 -8.23 -4.09 -9.35
N ILE A 652 -9.49 -4.46 -9.58
CA ILE A 652 -9.99 -4.81 -10.92
C ILE A 652 -9.81 -3.65 -11.89
N ASP A 653 -10.17 -2.42 -11.50
CA ASP A 653 -10.01 -1.24 -12.35
C ASP A 653 -8.53 -0.96 -12.66
N PHE A 654 -7.66 -1.00 -11.65
CA PHE A 654 -6.23 -0.82 -11.82
C PHE A 654 -5.60 -1.91 -12.70
N THR A 655 -6.05 -3.17 -12.59
CA THR A 655 -5.64 -4.23 -13.50
C THR A 655 -6.12 -3.96 -14.92
N LYS A 656 -7.38 -3.56 -15.14
CA LYS A 656 -7.88 -3.20 -16.49
C LYS A 656 -7.08 -2.07 -17.13
N ARG A 657 -6.63 -1.11 -16.33
CA ARG A 657 -5.79 0.02 -16.75
C ARG A 657 -4.31 -0.35 -16.92
N GLY A 658 -3.94 -1.59 -16.63
CA GLY A 658 -2.58 -2.13 -16.81
C GLY A 658 -1.61 -1.80 -15.66
N PHE A 659 -2.11 -1.28 -14.54
CA PHE A 659 -1.28 -0.84 -13.42
C PHE A 659 -0.87 -1.98 -12.48
N LEU A 660 -1.68 -3.03 -12.43
CA LEU A 660 -1.51 -4.16 -11.54
C LEU A 660 -1.53 -5.49 -12.29
N PHE A 661 -0.85 -6.49 -11.74
CA PHE A 661 -0.93 -7.90 -12.14
C PHE A 661 -0.73 -8.12 -13.65
N ARG A 662 0.15 -7.30 -14.26
CA ARG A 662 0.45 -7.33 -15.71
C ARG A 662 -0.79 -7.17 -16.60
N GLY A 663 -1.82 -6.49 -16.10
CA GLY A 663 -3.09 -6.28 -16.80
C GLY A 663 -4.00 -7.51 -16.85
N GLN A 664 -3.69 -8.59 -16.12
CA GLN A 664 -4.43 -9.84 -16.16
C GLN A 664 -5.37 -9.98 -14.96
N ILE A 665 -6.68 -9.95 -15.22
CA ILE A 665 -7.69 -10.20 -14.19
C ILE A 665 -7.81 -11.70 -13.96
N SER A 666 -7.26 -12.21 -12.86
CA SER A 666 -7.36 -13.62 -12.47
C SER A 666 -8.77 -14.00 -12.02
N GLU A 667 -9.10 -15.29 -12.05
CA GLU A 667 -10.37 -15.79 -11.49
C GLU A 667 -10.48 -15.49 -9.99
N SER A 668 -9.37 -15.62 -9.24
CA SER A 668 -9.32 -15.23 -7.84
C SER A 668 -9.72 -13.77 -7.62
N LEU A 669 -9.25 -12.83 -8.45
CA LEU A 669 -9.62 -11.41 -8.33
C LEU A 669 -11.11 -11.15 -8.64
N LYS A 670 -11.74 -12.01 -9.45
CA LYS A 670 -13.18 -11.96 -9.72
C LYS A 670 -14.02 -12.52 -8.57
N THR A 671 -13.45 -13.39 -7.74
CA THR A 671 -14.12 -14.00 -6.59
C THR A 671 -14.48 -12.94 -5.55
N ARG A 672 -15.78 -12.77 -5.29
CA ARG A 672 -16.29 -11.85 -4.27
C ARG A 672 -15.93 -12.34 -2.87
N GLY A 673 -15.64 -11.40 -1.97
CA GLY A 673 -15.30 -11.71 -0.58
C GLY A 673 -13.88 -12.23 -0.37
N ILE A 674 -13.03 -12.27 -1.42
CA ILE A 674 -11.65 -12.76 -1.30
C ILE A 674 -10.78 -11.96 -0.31
N PHE A 675 -11.08 -10.66 -0.15
CA PHE A 675 -10.41 -9.79 0.81
C PHE A 675 -11.19 -9.71 2.13
N GLU A 676 -11.19 -10.81 2.88
CA GLU A 676 -11.75 -10.81 4.22
C GLU A 676 -11.05 -9.81 5.16
N THR A 677 -11.73 -9.40 6.22
CA THR A 677 -11.21 -8.48 7.26
C THR A 677 -9.84 -8.92 7.79
N LYS A 678 -9.61 -10.23 7.94
CA LYS A 678 -8.33 -10.81 8.35
C LYS A 678 -7.20 -10.42 7.39
N PHE A 679 -7.41 -10.58 6.08
CA PHE A 679 -6.39 -10.28 5.07
C PHE A 679 -6.14 -8.79 4.94
N LEU A 680 -7.18 -7.95 4.98
CA LEU A 680 -7.03 -6.49 5.02
C LEU A 680 -6.16 -6.06 6.22
N SER A 681 -6.46 -6.60 7.40
CA SER A 681 -5.71 -6.30 8.63
C SER A 681 -4.25 -6.76 8.55
N GLN A 682 -3.99 -7.91 7.92
CA GLN A 682 -2.63 -8.40 7.73
C GLN A 682 -1.84 -7.54 6.74
N ILE A 683 -2.41 -7.23 5.56
CA ILE A 683 -1.76 -6.42 4.52
C ILE A 683 -1.33 -5.05 5.05
N GLU A 684 -2.15 -4.44 5.91
CA GLU A 684 -1.88 -3.12 6.49
C GLU A 684 -0.99 -3.13 7.75
N SER A 685 -0.58 -4.30 8.23
CA SER A 685 0.25 -4.40 9.43
C SER A 685 1.60 -3.70 9.26
N ASP A 686 1.97 -2.86 10.23
CA ASP A 686 3.27 -2.17 10.28
C ASP A 686 4.43 -3.13 10.56
N ARG A 687 4.13 -4.32 11.09
CA ARG A 687 5.13 -5.34 11.44
C ARG A 687 5.50 -6.26 10.28
N LEU A 688 4.80 -6.17 9.15
CA LEU A 688 5.06 -7.03 8.00
C LEU A 688 5.99 -6.35 7.00
N ALA A 689 7.04 -7.07 6.62
CA ALA A 689 7.88 -6.72 5.48
C ALA A 689 7.12 -6.90 4.16
N LEU A 690 7.55 -6.23 3.10
CA LEU A 690 6.87 -6.25 1.79
C LEU A 690 6.73 -7.69 1.24
N LEU A 691 7.73 -8.54 1.44
CA LEU A 691 7.71 -9.95 1.04
C LEU A 691 6.61 -10.77 1.73
N GLN A 692 6.25 -10.42 2.96
CA GLN A 692 5.16 -11.09 3.67
C GLN A 692 3.79 -10.66 3.12
N VAL A 693 3.64 -9.38 2.77
CA VAL A 693 2.43 -8.88 2.09
C VAL A 693 2.24 -9.60 0.76
N ARG A 694 3.31 -9.72 -0.05
CA ARG A 694 3.31 -10.49 -1.30
C ARG A 694 2.92 -11.95 -1.07
N THR A 695 3.46 -12.60 -0.04
CA THR A 695 3.11 -13.98 0.31
C THR A 695 1.62 -14.14 0.59
N ILE A 696 1.01 -13.21 1.33
CA ILE A 696 -0.43 -13.22 1.61
C ILE A 696 -1.25 -13.09 0.32
N LEU A 697 -0.87 -12.17 -0.57
CA LEU A 697 -1.55 -11.98 -1.85
C LEU A 697 -1.41 -13.22 -2.76
N GLN A 698 -0.24 -13.87 -2.76
CA GLN A 698 -0.03 -15.12 -3.48
C GLN A 698 -0.86 -16.28 -2.90
N GLN A 699 -1.04 -16.34 -1.58
CA GLN A 699 -1.93 -17.32 -0.92
C GLN A 699 -3.40 -17.11 -1.32
N LEU A 700 -3.80 -15.87 -1.63
CA LEU A 700 -5.10 -15.57 -2.22
C LEU A 700 -5.18 -15.92 -3.72
N GLY A 701 -4.12 -16.46 -4.31
CA GLY A 701 -4.06 -16.81 -5.73
C GLY A 701 -3.88 -15.58 -6.64
N LEU A 702 -3.35 -14.47 -6.11
CA LEU A 702 -3.00 -13.29 -6.89
C LEU A 702 -1.52 -13.34 -7.27
N ASN A 703 -1.25 -13.44 -8.57
CA ASN A 703 0.11 -13.39 -9.09
C ASN A 703 0.64 -11.95 -9.03
N CYS A 704 1.28 -11.60 -7.91
CA CYS A 704 1.72 -10.25 -7.59
C CYS A 704 3.24 -10.15 -7.47
N THR A 705 3.75 -9.01 -7.90
CA THR A 705 5.12 -8.54 -7.68
C THR A 705 5.22 -7.75 -6.38
N CYS A 706 6.45 -7.37 -5.99
CA CYS A 706 6.65 -6.41 -4.91
C CYS A 706 5.95 -5.07 -5.18
N ASP A 707 6.01 -4.55 -6.41
CA ASP A 707 5.37 -3.27 -6.76
C ASP A 707 3.84 -3.37 -6.72
N ASP A 708 3.27 -4.50 -7.17
CA ASP A 708 1.84 -4.77 -7.01
C ASP A 708 1.44 -4.75 -5.53
N SER A 709 2.26 -5.34 -4.67
CA SER A 709 2.01 -5.45 -3.23
C SER A 709 1.99 -4.07 -2.55
N ILE A 710 2.85 -3.14 -3.01
CA ILE A 710 2.86 -1.74 -2.53
C ILE A 710 1.53 -1.07 -2.89
N ILE A 711 1.11 -1.15 -4.16
CA ILE A 711 -0.13 -0.52 -4.64
C ILE A 711 -1.35 -1.13 -3.92
N VAL A 712 -1.42 -2.45 -3.76
CA VAL A 712 -2.50 -3.12 -3.02
C VAL A 712 -2.56 -2.61 -1.57
N LYS A 713 -1.40 -2.49 -0.89
CA LYS A 713 -1.33 -1.95 0.47
C LYS A 713 -1.81 -0.50 0.53
N MET A 714 -1.46 0.34 -0.45
CA MET A 714 -1.94 1.73 -0.56
C MET A 714 -3.46 1.80 -0.74
N VAL A 715 -4.03 0.94 -1.59
CA VAL A 715 -5.48 0.85 -1.83
C VAL A 715 -6.21 0.44 -0.54
N CYS A 716 -5.75 -0.61 0.15
CA CYS A 716 -6.31 -1.02 1.44
C CYS A 716 -6.31 0.14 2.45
N GLY A 717 -5.16 0.79 2.63
CA GLY A 717 -5.01 1.90 3.57
C GLY A 717 -5.89 3.12 3.25
N ALA A 718 -6.12 3.43 1.98
CA ALA A 718 -7.04 4.50 1.58
C ALA A 718 -8.49 4.18 1.97
N VAL A 719 -8.93 2.95 1.69
CA VAL A 719 -10.30 2.47 1.96
C VAL A 719 -10.55 2.36 3.48
N SER A 720 -9.66 1.71 4.22
CA SER A 720 -9.81 1.48 5.66
C SER A 720 -9.73 2.79 6.46
N ARG A 721 -8.81 3.70 6.11
CA ARG A 721 -8.73 5.05 6.70
C ARG A 721 -10.03 5.81 6.51
N ARG A 722 -10.58 5.86 5.29
CA ARG A 722 -11.84 6.53 5.03
C ARG A 722 -12.96 5.92 5.86
N GLY A 723 -13.08 4.57 5.90
CA GLY A 723 -14.08 3.88 6.72
C GLY A 723 -14.00 4.25 8.20
N ALA A 724 -12.79 4.33 8.77
CA ALA A 724 -12.57 4.75 10.15
C ALA A 724 -12.97 6.22 10.40
N GLN A 725 -12.62 7.13 9.49
CA GLN A 725 -12.98 8.56 9.61
C GLN A 725 -14.49 8.78 9.47
N VAL A 726 -15.14 8.10 8.53
CA VAL A 726 -16.59 8.14 8.34
C VAL A 726 -17.31 7.62 9.60
N CYS A 727 -16.87 6.47 10.15
CA CYS A 727 -17.36 5.95 11.43
C CYS A 727 -17.16 6.95 12.57
N GLY A 728 -16.00 7.60 12.64
CA GLY A 728 -15.68 8.62 13.65
C GLY A 728 -16.57 9.86 13.54
N ALA A 729 -16.91 10.31 12.32
CA ALA A 729 -17.84 11.41 12.12
C ALA A 729 -19.26 11.08 12.60
N GLY A 730 -19.73 9.84 12.39
CA GLY A 730 -20.98 9.37 12.95
C GLY A 730 -20.97 9.35 14.48
N MET A 731 -19.92 8.78 15.08
CA MET A 731 -19.76 8.75 16.54
C MET A 731 -19.64 10.14 17.16
N ALA A 732 -18.93 11.07 16.50
CA ALA A 732 -18.83 12.46 16.92
C ALA A 732 -20.22 13.15 17.00
N ALA A 733 -21.16 12.78 16.13
CA ALA A 733 -22.53 13.31 16.17
C ALA A 733 -23.31 12.79 17.39
N VAL A 734 -23.09 11.52 17.76
CA VAL A 734 -23.73 10.87 18.93
C VAL A 734 -23.26 11.51 20.23
N VAL A 735 -21.94 11.60 20.45
CA VAL A 735 -21.40 12.14 21.72
C VAL A 735 -21.76 13.61 21.91
N ASP A 736 -21.70 14.43 20.84
CA ASP A 736 -22.11 15.83 20.94
C ASP A 736 -23.61 15.98 21.15
N LYS A 737 -24.45 15.11 20.57
CA LYS A 737 -25.88 15.08 20.86
C LYS A 737 -26.12 14.83 22.35
N ILE A 738 -25.47 13.84 22.95
CA ILE A 738 -25.63 13.54 24.37
C ILE A 738 -25.20 14.74 25.23
N ARG A 739 -24.05 15.35 24.90
CA ARG A 739 -23.56 16.55 25.58
C ARG A 739 -24.57 17.70 25.50
N GLU A 740 -25.09 17.99 24.31
CA GLU A 740 -26.09 19.04 24.06
C GLU A 740 -27.42 18.77 24.76
N ASN A 741 -27.92 17.54 24.68
CA ASN A 741 -29.15 17.11 25.34
C ASN A 741 -29.12 17.39 26.85
N ARG A 742 -27.94 17.24 27.46
CA ARG A 742 -27.70 17.46 28.90
C ARG A 742 -27.33 18.90 29.24
N GLY A 743 -27.21 19.79 28.24
CA GLY A 743 -26.81 21.18 28.44
C GLY A 743 -25.39 21.33 28.97
N LEU A 744 -24.49 20.39 28.65
CA LEU A 744 -23.13 20.37 29.17
C LEU A 744 -22.15 21.10 28.24
N ASP A 745 -21.22 21.84 28.84
CA ASP A 745 -20.09 22.43 28.10
C ASP A 745 -19.05 21.37 27.72
N HIS A 746 -18.82 20.39 28.61
CA HIS A 746 -17.92 19.26 28.42
C HIS A 746 -18.61 17.95 28.84
N LEU A 747 -18.30 16.85 28.13
CA LEU A 747 -18.83 15.52 28.43
C LEU A 747 -17.69 14.51 28.52
N ASP A 748 -17.57 13.82 29.64
CA ASP A 748 -16.81 12.58 29.76
C ASP A 748 -17.76 11.40 29.53
N ILE A 749 -17.42 10.53 28.58
CA ILE A 749 -18.30 9.40 28.22
C ILE A 749 -17.48 8.21 27.72
N THR A 750 -17.98 7.01 27.97
CA THR A 750 -17.39 5.77 27.46
C THR A 750 -18.27 5.14 26.38
N VAL A 751 -17.61 4.58 25.37
CA VAL A 751 -18.21 3.78 24.30
C VAL A 751 -17.73 2.34 24.46
N GLY A 752 -18.66 1.42 24.68
CA GLY A 752 -18.38 -0.02 24.58
C GLY A 752 -18.32 -0.44 23.11
N VAL A 753 -17.23 -1.07 22.69
CA VAL A 753 -17.00 -1.44 21.29
C VAL A 753 -16.79 -2.95 21.13
N ASP A 754 -17.37 -3.51 20.06
CA ASP A 754 -17.05 -4.86 19.58
C ASP A 754 -16.99 -4.90 18.04
N GLY A 755 -16.48 -5.99 17.50
CA GLY A 755 -16.42 -6.27 16.08
C GLY A 755 -15.00 -6.61 15.60
N THR A 756 -14.93 -7.58 14.68
CA THR A 756 -13.68 -8.15 14.17
C THR A 756 -12.79 -7.11 13.47
N LEU A 757 -13.38 -6.18 12.71
CA LEU A 757 -12.62 -5.13 12.02
C LEU A 757 -12.00 -4.17 13.03
N TYR A 758 -12.76 -3.73 14.04
CA TYR A 758 -12.21 -2.87 15.10
C TYR A 758 -11.11 -3.55 15.92
N LYS A 759 -11.28 -4.84 16.22
CA LYS A 759 -10.33 -5.65 17.01
C LYS A 759 -9.03 -5.95 16.26
N LEU A 760 -9.13 -6.36 14.99
CA LEU A 760 -8.00 -6.91 14.24
C LEU A 760 -7.25 -5.86 13.42
N HIS A 761 -7.91 -4.81 12.97
CA HIS A 761 -7.31 -3.87 12.03
C HIS A 761 -6.27 -2.96 12.73
N PRO A 762 -5.03 -2.87 12.22
CA PRO A 762 -3.94 -2.18 12.91
C PRO A 762 -4.20 -0.67 13.11
N HIS A 763 -4.96 -0.04 12.22
CA HIS A 763 -5.13 1.42 12.18
C HIS A 763 -6.54 1.91 12.46
N PHE A 764 -7.56 1.05 12.41
CA PHE A 764 -8.96 1.50 12.31
C PHE A 764 -9.41 2.21 13.57
N SER A 765 -9.23 1.57 14.73
CA SER A 765 -9.59 2.13 16.05
C SER A 765 -8.88 3.46 16.30
N ARG A 766 -7.56 3.50 16.11
CA ARG A 766 -6.73 4.71 16.28
C ARG A 766 -7.19 5.89 15.43
N ILE A 767 -7.46 5.67 14.14
CA ILE A 767 -7.93 6.73 13.23
C ILE A 767 -9.34 7.19 13.62
N MET A 768 -10.22 6.25 13.98
CA MET A 768 -11.58 6.57 14.41
C MET A 768 -11.58 7.41 15.69
N HIS A 769 -10.79 7.02 16.70
CA HIS A 769 -10.64 7.79 17.96
C HIS A 769 -10.14 9.20 17.71
N GLN A 770 -9.10 9.34 16.87
CA GLN A 770 -8.57 10.66 16.51
C GLN A 770 -9.63 11.51 15.81
N THR A 771 -10.40 10.90 14.89
CA THR A 771 -11.46 11.60 14.17
C THR A 771 -12.57 12.07 15.13
N VAL A 772 -12.97 11.26 16.10
CA VAL A 772 -13.95 11.65 17.12
C VAL A 772 -13.43 12.82 17.95
N LYS A 773 -12.17 12.76 18.38
CA LYS A 773 -11.52 13.83 19.14
C LYS A 773 -11.47 15.15 18.36
N ASP A 774 -11.13 15.10 17.08
CA ASP A 774 -11.01 16.28 16.22
C ASP A 774 -12.38 16.91 15.92
N LEU A 775 -13.43 16.09 15.77
CA LEU A 775 -14.75 16.56 15.37
C LEU A 775 -15.65 16.90 16.56
N ALA A 776 -15.43 16.33 17.74
CA ALA A 776 -16.16 16.59 18.98
C ALA A 776 -15.21 16.99 20.13
N PRO A 777 -14.46 18.10 20.00
CA PRO A 777 -13.40 18.47 20.96
C PRO A 777 -13.91 18.81 22.38
N LYS A 778 -15.23 18.97 22.54
CA LYS A 778 -15.90 19.17 23.84
C LYS A 778 -16.26 17.86 24.54
N CYS A 779 -16.06 16.72 23.89
CA CYS A 779 -16.33 15.41 24.45
C CYS A 779 -15.01 14.65 24.64
N ASN A 780 -14.75 14.22 25.86
CA ASN A 780 -13.67 13.30 26.17
C ASN A 780 -14.22 11.86 26.14
N VAL A 781 -13.91 11.15 25.06
CA VAL A 781 -14.52 9.86 24.74
C VAL A 781 -13.52 8.74 24.98
N THR A 782 -13.85 7.83 25.89
CA THR A 782 -13.08 6.60 26.13
C THR A 782 -13.71 5.44 25.35
N PHE A 783 -12.92 4.65 24.63
CA PHE A 783 -13.41 3.46 23.94
C PHE A 783 -12.93 2.20 24.65
N LEU A 784 -13.87 1.42 25.17
CA LEU A 784 -13.61 0.18 25.90
C LEU A 784 -13.99 -1.01 25.01
N LEU A 785 -13.06 -1.95 24.84
CA LEU A 785 -13.32 -3.14 24.06
C LEU A 785 -14.10 -4.17 24.91
N SER A 786 -15.17 -4.72 24.35
CA SER A 786 -15.84 -5.89 24.95
C SER A 786 -15.10 -7.17 24.59
N GLU A 787 -14.48 -7.81 25.60
CA GLU A 787 -13.75 -9.07 25.43
C GLU A 787 -14.70 -10.26 25.24
N ASP A 788 -15.78 -10.32 26.03
CA ASP A 788 -16.75 -11.42 26.04
C ASP A 788 -17.92 -11.27 25.04
N GLY A 789 -18.00 -10.10 24.39
CA GLY A 789 -19.02 -9.73 23.42
C GLY A 789 -20.36 -9.30 24.03
N SER A 790 -21.44 -9.42 23.25
CA SER A 790 -22.81 -8.97 23.61
C SER A 790 -23.50 -9.86 24.65
N GLY A 791 -23.07 -11.12 24.82
CA GLY A 791 -23.77 -12.11 25.65
C GLY A 791 -23.86 -11.76 27.14
N LYS A 792 -22.81 -11.14 27.73
CA LYS A 792 -22.84 -10.63 29.11
C LYS A 792 -23.91 -9.55 29.29
N GLY A 793 -23.97 -8.60 28.36
CA GLY A 793 -24.95 -7.53 28.34
C GLY A 793 -26.38 -8.04 28.16
N ALA A 794 -26.60 -9.05 27.31
CA ALA A 794 -27.91 -9.68 27.15
C ALA A 794 -28.40 -10.32 28.46
N ALA A 795 -27.51 -11.00 29.19
CA ALA A 795 -27.83 -11.53 30.52
C ALA A 795 -28.13 -10.44 31.55
N LEU A 796 -27.38 -9.32 31.53
CA LEU A 796 -27.65 -8.17 32.40
C LEU A 796 -29.02 -7.53 32.11
N ILE A 797 -29.36 -7.36 30.84
CA ILE A 797 -30.68 -6.86 30.43
C ILE A 797 -31.78 -7.82 30.87
N THR A 798 -31.55 -9.13 30.73
CA THR A 798 -32.47 -10.18 31.20
C THR A 798 -32.71 -10.07 32.70
N ALA A 799 -31.65 -9.88 33.49
CA ALA A 799 -31.75 -9.70 34.94
C ALA A 799 -32.60 -8.47 35.31
N VAL A 800 -32.40 -7.36 34.61
CA VAL A 800 -33.22 -6.15 34.77
C VAL A 800 -34.67 -6.40 34.36
N GLY A 801 -34.91 -7.12 33.26
CA GLY A 801 -36.24 -7.50 32.78
C GLY A 801 -37.02 -8.35 33.79
N CYS A 802 -36.37 -9.36 34.38
CA CYS A 802 -36.97 -10.16 35.46
C CYS A 802 -37.35 -9.27 36.66
N ARG A 803 -36.44 -8.40 37.10
CA ARG A 803 -36.67 -7.50 38.23
C ARG A 803 -37.85 -6.54 37.99
N LEU A 804 -37.99 -6.01 36.78
CA LEU A 804 -39.10 -5.13 36.42
C LEU A 804 -40.43 -5.88 36.44
N ARG A 805 -40.48 -7.12 35.92
CA ARG A 805 -41.69 -7.97 36.00
C ARG A 805 -42.10 -8.23 37.46
N ASP A 806 -41.14 -8.50 38.34
CA ASP A 806 -41.40 -8.76 39.76
C ASP A 806 -41.89 -7.51 40.52
N ALA A 807 -41.44 -6.32 40.11
CA ALA A 807 -41.87 -5.05 40.69
C ALA A 807 -43.25 -4.58 40.22
N GLU A 808 -43.73 -5.05 39.07
CA GLU A 808 -45.10 -4.79 38.58
C GLU A 808 -46.15 -5.77 39.15
N GLN A 809 -45.70 -6.92 39.67
CA GLN A 809 -46.55 -7.94 40.29
C GLN A 809 -46.75 -7.77 41.80
N ASN A 810 -45.96 -6.90 42.44
CA ASN A 810 -46.06 -6.52 43.85
C ASN A 810 -46.54 -5.08 43.99
#